data_AF-A0A3C1L8Z3-F1
#
_entry.id   AF-A0A3C1L8Z3-F1
#
_cell.length_a   1.000
_cell.length_b   1.000
_cell.length_c   1.000
_cell.angle_alpha   90.00
_cell.angle_beta   90.00
_cell.angle_gamma   90.00
#
_symmetry.space_group_name_H-M   'P 1'
#
loop_
_entity.id
_entity.type
_entity.pdbx_description
1 polymer ?
#
loop_
_entity_poly.entity_id
_entity_poly.type
_entity_poly.pdbx_seq_one_letter_code
_entity_poly.pdbx_strand_id
1 'polypeptide(L)'
;MPDLSRLLAPSSIAVVGGAAAERVVRQCVKLGFQGPIWPVNPTRSDLAGVACLPSLDDLPGVPDAVFLGVNRHATVHAMEAISRMGAGGAVCYGSGFAETGHDDLQAELLAAAGTLPFFGPNCYGFVNTFDRIALWPDEHGCGRHERGVAIVSQSGNVAVNLTFQQRGLRLGSMITVGNQASLGSDDAIAALLDDDRITAIGLFLEAVRDAQQFADVAERAAAKGVPIVALQTGRSEAGATIANSHTGSMAGRAAAYDALFTRYGVATVRTPAELLETLKLLDGGGSLSGRRVVSMSCSGGEASLVADRGDDTKLVFEPFTPEHRSRIESTLTELVTVSNPFDYHTFMWGDRAAMAGTFGAVLAGPHDVTMLLLDAPPATDNDPTAWYVAADALADAAEATGRRAVVVGTLAECINEPFRRHLGARGLTSLLGLSEALIALDAAATIGEHSPHSRHAAVIAPGATRLVDEAAAKQRLAAAGISVPAGRVAEHQAVPAAAADVGYPITLKALGLAHKSEVGAVKVGIRNGEELAIALAAMPRTTAGYLVEATVTDVVAEVLVTVRRDPPIGWLVSLGFGGVTTELWNDVTHLLAPVTTDDVKAALRTLRSAPLLTGFRGRPPADVTALAELVVRLTDAVVGSDLVEVELNPVLVGHHGATAVDALMIVEDLR
;
A
#
# COMPACT_ATOMS: atom_id res chain seq x y z
N MET A 1 19.55 -12.39 -0.34
CA MET A 1 18.46 -13.12 0.33
C MET A 1 18.85 -14.59 0.44
N PRO A 2 18.45 -15.31 1.50
CA PRO A 2 18.73 -16.73 1.66
C PRO A 2 17.93 -17.57 0.65
N ASP A 3 18.47 -18.73 0.26
CA ASP A 3 17.74 -19.72 -0.52
C ASP A 3 16.74 -20.46 0.40
N LEU A 4 15.45 -20.34 0.09
CA LEU A 4 14.35 -20.94 0.86
C LEU A 4 13.74 -22.17 0.17
N SER A 5 14.33 -22.66 -0.92
CA SER A 5 13.78 -23.78 -1.71
C SER A 5 13.56 -25.04 -0.86
N ARG A 6 14.54 -25.43 -0.04
CA ARG A 6 14.44 -26.58 0.88
C ARG A 6 13.36 -26.38 1.95
N LEU A 7 13.15 -25.15 2.42
CA LEU A 7 12.16 -24.86 3.45
C LEU A 7 10.73 -24.85 2.88
N LEU A 8 10.51 -24.19 1.75
CA LEU A 8 9.16 -23.97 1.18
C LEU A 8 8.68 -25.11 0.28
N ALA A 9 9.59 -25.90 -0.28
CA ALA A 9 9.31 -27.12 -1.05
C ALA A 9 10.15 -28.31 -0.56
N PRO A 10 9.99 -28.73 0.71
CA PRO A 10 10.83 -29.76 1.33
C PRO A 10 10.56 -31.15 0.75
N SER A 11 11.60 -31.98 0.65
CA SER A 11 11.44 -33.42 0.38
C SER A 11 11.26 -34.24 1.65
N SER A 12 11.64 -33.72 2.82
CA SER A 12 11.48 -34.35 4.13
C SER A 12 11.21 -33.33 5.24
N ILE A 13 10.39 -33.68 6.23
CA ILE A 13 10.09 -32.78 7.36
C ILE A 13 10.26 -33.44 8.71
N ALA A 14 10.73 -32.66 9.69
CA ALA A 14 10.69 -33.01 11.10
C ALA A 14 9.71 -32.10 11.85
N VAL A 15 8.92 -32.66 12.78
CA VAL A 15 7.94 -31.90 13.56
C VAL A 15 8.14 -32.15 15.04
N VAL A 16 8.59 -31.13 15.76
CA VAL A 16 8.98 -31.22 17.18
C VAL A 16 7.89 -30.63 18.05
N GLY A 17 7.36 -31.41 18.99
CA GLY A 17 6.42 -30.90 20.00
C GLY A 17 5.23 -31.80 20.29
N GLY A 18 4.15 -31.18 20.78
CA GLY A 18 2.93 -31.86 21.21
C GLY A 18 1.75 -31.63 20.26
N ALA A 19 0.69 -31.00 20.76
CA ALA A 19 -0.56 -30.80 20.01
C ALA A 19 -0.38 -29.98 18.72
N ALA A 20 0.44 -28.93 18.74
CA ALA A 20 0.74 -28.13 17.55
C ALA A 20 1.45 -28.97 16.47
N ALA A 21 2.46 -29.76 16.85
CA ALA A 21 3.15 -30.67 15.93
C ALA A 21 2.19 -31.76 15.40
N GLU A 22 1.31 -32.29 16.26
CA GLU A 22 0.27 -33.24 15.82
C GLU A 22 -0.65 -32.63 14.75
N ARG A 23 -1.00 -31.34 14.92
CA ARG A 23 -1.80 -30.62 13.93
C ARG A 23 -1.06 -30.48 12.60
N VAL A 24 0.22 -30.16 12.62
CA VAL A 24 1.07 -30.10 11.41
C VAL A 24 1.08 -31.44 10.67
N VAL A 25 1.24 -32.57 11.38
CA VAL A 25 1.16 -33.91 10.77
C VAL A 25 -0.20 -34.08 10.07
N ARG A 26 -1.30 -33.75 10.74
CA ARG A 26 -2.65 -33.85 10.16
C ARG A 26 -2.81 -32.99 8.91
N GLN A 27 -2.33 -31.75 8.92
CA GLN A 27 -2.45 -30.85 7.76
C GLN A 27 -1.58 -31.32 6.58
N CYS A 28 -0.37 -31.79 6.82
CA CYS A 28 0.48 -32.38 5.78
C CYS A 28 -0.17 -33.63 5.16
N VAL A 29 -0.74 -34.51 5.99
CA VAL A 29 -1.47 -35.71 5.52
C VAL A 29 -2.72 -35.32 4.74
N LYS A 30 -3.50 -34.34 5.23
CA LYS A 30 -4.68 -33.79 4.54
C LYS A 30 -4.34 -33.22 3.16
N LEU A 31 -3.23 -32.48 3.06
CA LEU A 31 -2.75 -31.96 1.77
C LEU A 31 -2.10 -33.02 0.91
N GLY A 32 -1.76 -34.19 1.45
CA GLY A 32 -1.16 -35.31 0.74
C GLY A 32 0.33 -35.13 0.44
N PHE A 33 1.08 -34.60 1.41
CA PHE A 33 2.54 -34.57 1.37
C PHE A 33 3.10 -35.98 1.07
N GLN A 34 4.06 -36.06 0.16
CA GLN A 34 4.61 -37.36 -0.30
C GLN A 34 5.94 -37.73 0.37
N GLY A 35 6.61 -36.75 0.98
CA GLY A 35 7.87 -36.98 1.70
C GLY A 35 7.65 -37.61 3.08
N PRO A 36 8.73 -38.12 3.72
CA PRO A 36 8.66 -38.62 5.07
C PRO A 36 8.38 -37.47 6.06
N ILE A 37 7.55 -37.80 7.05
CA ILE A 37 7.24 -36.94 8.21
C ILE A 37 7.88 -37.61 9.43
N TRP A 38 8.73 -36.88 10.15
CA TRP A 38 9.41 -37.36 11.35
C TRP A 38 8.94 -36.60 12.60
N PRO A 39 7.89 -37.08 13.28
CA PRO A 39 7.47 -36.54 14.56
C PRO A 39 8.53 -36.80 15.64
N VAL A 40 8.85 -35.77 16.42
CA VAL A 40 9.80 -35.86 17.53
C VAL A 40 9.11 -35.49 18.83
N ASN A 41 8.99 -36.47 19.72
CA ASN A 41 8.41 -36.30 21.04
C ASN A 41 8.99 -37.33 22.03
N PRO A 42 9.51 -36.92 23.19
CA PRO A 42 10.18 -37.83 24.13
C PRO A 42 9.23 -38.79 24.87
N THR A 43 7.93 -38.51 24.91
CA THR A 43 6.96 -39.26 25.74
C THR A 43 5.81 -39.88 24.96
N ARG A 44 5.46 -39.32 23.79
CA ARG A 44 4.40 -39.86 22.93
C ARG A 44 4.97 -40.89 21.96
N SER A 45 4.25 -42.00 21.78
CA SER A 45 4.60 -43.05 20.81
C SER A 45 4.25 -42.69 19.36
N ASP A 46 3.22 -41.87 19.15
CA ASP A 46 2.77 -41.42 17.83
C ASP A 46 2.17 -40.02 17.89
N LEU A 47 2.20 -39.31 16.75
CA LEU A 47 1.43 -38.10 16.50
C LEU A 47 0.60 -38.31 15.23
N ALA A 48 -0.73 -38.26 15.37
CA ALA A 48 -1.68 -38.46 14.28
C ALA A 48 -1.45 -39.76 13.49
N GLY A 49 -1.07 -40.84 14.17
CA GLY A 49 -0.82 -42.16 13.56
C GLY A 49 0.57 -42.32 12.93
N VAL A 50 1.45 -41.33 13.03
CA VAL A 50 2.86 -41.43 12.61
C VAL A 50 3.74 -41.64 13.84
N ALA A 51 4.57 -42.69 13.82
CA ALA A 51 5.43 -43.05 14.95
C ALA A 51 6.40 -41.91 15.30
N CYS A 52 6.55 -41.64 16.60
CA CYS A 52 7.46 -40.61 17.10
C CYS A 52 8.87 -41.15 17.32
N LEU A 53 9.84 -40.28 17.07
CA LEU A 53 11.22 -40.43 17.50
C LEU A 53 11.40 -39.73 18.86
N PRO A 54 12.22 -40.28 19.77
CA PRO A 54 12.36 -39.72 21.12
C PRO A 54 13.17 -38.42 21.14
N SER A 55 14.12 -38.23 20.22
CA SER A 55 14.93 -37.02 20.10
C SER A 55 15.26 -36.66 18.65
N LEU A 56 15.82 -35.46 18.45
CA LEU A 56 16.31 -35.01 17.15
C LEU A 56 17.53 -35.83 16.68
N ASP A 57 18.30 -36.42 17.60
CA ASP A 57 19.47 -37.23 17.26
C ASP A 57 19.07 -38.59 16.65
N ASP A 58 17.81 -38.99 16.81
CA ASP A 58 17.25 -40.22 16.24
C ASP A 58 16.67 -40.04 14.83
N LEU A 59 16.80 -38.84 14.25
CA LEU A 59 16.33 -38.57 12.89
C LEU A 59 17.09 -39.45 11.88
N PRO A 60 16.40 -40.07 10.90
CA PRO A 60 17.04 -40.95 9.92
C PRO A 60 17.89 -40.20 8.88
N GLY A 61 17.84 -38.87 8.88
CA GLY A 61 18.60 -38.00 7.99
C GLY A 61 18.39 -36.53 8.34
N VAL A 62 19.02 -35.64 7.58
CA VAL A 62 18.89 -34.19 7.77
C VAL A 62 17.57 -33.72 7.14
N PRO A 63 16.64 -33.12 7.92
CA PRO A 63 15.36 -32.65 7.40
C PRO A 63 15.53 -31.40 6.52
N ASP A 64 14.71 -31.28 5.48
CA ASP A 64 14.67 -30.06 4.67
C ASP A 64 13.92 -28.93 5.37
N ALA A 65 12.85 -29.26 6.11
CA ALA A 65 12.13 -28.29 6.92
C ALA A 65 11.78 -28.84 8.31
N VAL A 66 11.85 -27.97 9.31
CA VAL A 66 11.55 -28.34 10.71
C VAL A 66 10.47 -27.44 11.28
N PHE A 67 9.45 -28.03 11.91
CA PHE A 67 8.47 -27.28 12.71
C PHE A 67 8.81 -27.40 14.20
N LEU A 68 8.98 -26.26 14.88
CA LEU A 68 9.27 -26.17 16.31
C LEU A 68 8.04 -25.69 17.10
N GLY A 69 7.27 -26.65 17.60
CA GLY A 69 6.06 -26.47 18.41
C GLY A 69 6.28 -26.74 19.90
N VAL A 70 7.38 -26.21 20.46
CA VAL A 70 7.77 -26.37 21.87
C VAL A 70 7.87 -25.01 22.58
N ASN A 71 8.08 -25.02 23.90
CA ASN A 71 8.22 -23.78 24.67
C ASN A 71 9.51 -23.03 24.27
N ARG A 72 9.53 -21.71 24.49
CA ARG A 72 10.61 -20.79 24.08
C ARG A 72 12.03 -21.25 24.41
N HIS A 73 12.28 -21.87 25.56
CA HIS A 73 13.63 -22.33 25.94
C HIS A 73 14.01 -23.60 25.17
N ALA A 74 13.07 -24.55 25.07
CA ALA A 74 13.27 -25.74 24.25
C ALA A 74 13.43 -25.39 22.75
N THR A 75 12.79 -24.32 22.28
CA THR A 75 12.95 -23.81 20.91
C THR A 75 14.40 -23.42 20.62
N VAL A 76 15.06 -22.70 21.53
CA VAL A 76 16.49 -22.31 21.36
C VAL A 76 17.38 -23.55 21.26
N HIS A 77 17.21 -24.53 22.16
CA HIS A 77 17.99 -25.77 22.14
C HIS A 77 17.74 -26.61 20.87
N ALA A 78 16.47 -26.73 20.46
CA ALA A 78 16.12 -27.46 19.24
C ALA A 78 16.67 -26.76 18.00
N MET A 79 16.62 -25.42 17.96
CA MET A 79 17.19 -24.60 16.89
C MET A 79 18.69 -24.84 16.73
N GLU A 80 19.44 -24.85 17.84
CA GLU A 80 20.88 -25.14 17.82
C GLU A 80 21.15 -26.53 17.24
N ALA A 81 20.39 -27.55 17.66
CA ALA A 81 20.56 -28.92 17.18
C ALA A 81 20.33 -29.02 15.66
N ILE A 82 19.22 -28.47 15.14
CA ILE A 82 18.91 -28.54 13.71
C ILE A 82 19.82 -27.67 12.84
N SER A 83 20.36 -26.57 13.40
CA SER A 83 21.37 -25.75 12.74
C SER A 83 22.67 -26.52 12.57
N ARG A 84 23.15 -27.19 13.63
CA ARG A 84 24.34 -28.06 13.54
C ARG A 84 24.17 -29.24 12.58
N MET A 85 22.94 -29.76 12.43
CA MET A 85 22.62 -30.83 11.47
C MET A 85 22.64 -30.35 10.01
N GLY A 86 22.52 -29.04 9.75
CA GLY A 86 22.42 -28.50 8.39
C GLY A 86 21.02 -28.65 7.78
N ALA A 87 19.97 -28.54 8.61
CA ALA A 87 18.59 -28.51 8.13
C ALA A 87 18.38 -27.42 7.05
N GLY A 88 17.35 -27.56 6.21
CA GLY A 88 17.08 -26.57 5.15
C GLY A 88 16.43 -25.28 5.67
N GLY A 89 15.70 -25.35 6.78
CA GLY A 89 15.12 -24.20 7.47
C GLY A 89 14.10 -24.61 8.53
N ALA A 90 13.51 -23.64 9.22
CA ALA A 90 12.53 -23.92 10.27
C ALA A 90 11.32 -22.97 10.31
N VAL A 91 10.25 -23.44 10.95
CA VAL A 91 9.11 -22.65 11.41
C VAL A 91 9.12 -22.66 12.93
N CYS A 92 9.24 -21.48 13.55
CA CYS A 92 9.25 -21.32 14.99
C CYS A 92 7.89 -20.85 15.51
N TYR A 93 7.08 -21.80 15.99
CA TYR A 93 5.74 -21.50 16.51
C TYR A 93 5.76 -20.90 17.91
N GLY A 94 6.76 -21.25 18.74
CA GLY A 94 6.83 -20.81 20.13
C GLY A 94 6.75 -19.29 20.30
N SER A 95 5.96 -18.85 21.28
CA SER A 95 5.83 -17.45 21.72
C SER A 95 6.55 -17.22 23.06
N GLY A 96 6.53 -15.99 23.55
CA GLY A 96 7.24 -15.49 24.72
C GLY A 96 8.63 -14.92 24.42
N PHE A 97 8.81 -14.28 23.25
CA PHE A 97 10.06 -13.64 22.84
C PHE A 97 9.91 -12.10 22.85
N ALA A 98 10.37 -11.39 21.81
CA ALA A 98 10.36 -9.92 21.74
C ALA A 98 8.95 -9.31 21.88
N GLU A 99 7.90 -10.00 21.43
CA GLU A 99 6.50 -9.57 21.57
C GLU A 99 6.03 -9.52 23.04
N THR A 100 6.78 -10.12 23.95
CA THR A 100 6.54 -10.06 25.40
C THR A 100 7.65 -9.33 26.17
N GLY A 101 8.55 -8.63 25.47
CA GLY A 101 9.67 -7.90 26.06
C GLY A 101 10.90 -8.76 26.41
N HIS A 102 11.03 -9.95 25.81
CA HIS A 102 12.18 -10.84 25.99
C HIS A 102 13.12 -10.81 24.78
N ASP A 103 13.63 -9.63 24.43
CA ASP A 103 14.56 -9.42 23.31
C ASP A 103 15.85 -10.25 23.43
N ASP A 104 16.38 -10.40 24.65
CA ASP A 104 17.59 -11.20 24.92
C ASP A 104 17.41 -12.67 24.49
N LEU A 105 16.24 -13.26 24.77
CA LEU A 105 15.95 -14.64 24.39
C LEU A 105 15.77 -14.79 22.88
N GLN A 106 15.27 -13.75 22.20
CA GLN A 106 15.21 -13.73 20.75
C GLN A 106 16.62 -13.64 20.15
N ALA A 107 17.52 -12.88 20.78
CA ALA A 107 18.93 -12.83 20.38
C ALA A 107 19.63 -14.19 20.59
N GLU A 108 19.34 -14.90 21.67
CA GLU A 108 19.80 -16.29 21.88
C GLU A 108 19.28 -17.24 20.79
N LEU A 109 18.00 -17.12 20.40
CA LEU A 109 17.43 -17.91 19.31
C LEU A 109 18.15 -17.65 17.98
N LEU A 110 18.44 -16.39 17.67
CA LEU A 110 19.19 -16.00 16.46
C LEU A 110 20.62 -16.56 16.49
N ALA A 111 21.30 -16.48 17.63
CA ALA A 111 22.62 -17.06 17.80
C ALA A 111 22.63 -18.58 17.62
N ALA A 112 21.62 -19.28 18.16
CA ALA A 112 21.43 -20.72 17.99
C ALA A 112 21.14 -21.12 16.54
N ALA A 113 20.39 -20.30 15.80
CA ALA A 113 20.11 -20.53 14.38
C ALA A 113 21.36 -20.36 13.51
N GLY A 114 22.24 -19.41 13.82
CA GLY A 114 23.41 -19.11 13.00
C GLY A 114 22.99 -18.65 11.60
N THR A 115 23.31 -19.44 10.57
CA THR A 115 22.91 -19.17 9.18
C THR A 115 21.64 -19.89 8.74
N LEU A 116 21.04 -20.70 9.61
CA LEU A 116 19.82 -21.45 9.28
C LEU A 116 18.62 -20.48 9.16
N PRO A 117 17.94 -20.41 8.01
CA PRO A 117 16.80 -19.53 7.84
C PRO A 117 15.56 -20.07 8.58
N PHE A 118 14.80 -19.19 9.23
CA PHE A 118 13.52 -19.59 9.85
C PHE A 118 12.46 -18.49 9.85
N PHE A 119 11.19 -18.90 9.76
CA PHE A 119 10.06 -18.02 10.02
C PHE A 119 9.75 -17.96 11.52
N GLY A 120 9.39 -16.78 12.02
CA GLY A 120 9.03 -16.53 13.41
C GLY A 120 10.15 -15.87 14.24
N PRO A 121 10.17 -16.08 15.58
CA PRO A 121 9.24 -16.90 16.36
C PRO A 121 7.82 -16.34 16.38
N ASN A 122 6.91 -16.96 17.13
CA ASN A 122 5.50 -16.55 17.21
C ASN A 122 4.82 -16.48 15.83
N CYS A 123 5.04 -17.48 14.99
CA CYS A 123 4.42 -17.59 13.67
C CYS A 123 3.65 -18.90 13.50
N TYR A 124 2.61 -18.90 12.67
CA TYR A 124 1.91 -20.13 12.32
C TYR A 124 2.69 -20.95 11.28
N GLY A 125 3.71 -20.40 10.64
CA GLY A 125 4.41 -21.02 9.52
C GLY A 125 3.69 -20.80 8.20
N PHE A 126 3.58 -21.84 7.39
CA PHE A 126 3.07 -21.71 6.03
C PHE A 126 2.30 -22.93 5.53
N VAL A 127 1.49 -22.68 4.50
CA VAL A 127 0.81 -23.68 3.68
C VAL A 127 1.22 -23.44 2.23
N ASN A 128 1.84 -24.44 1.60
CA ASN A 128 2.13 -24.46 0.15
C ASN A 128 1.31 -25.59 -0.48
N THR A 129 0.26 -25.23 -1.21
CA THR A 129 -0.67 -26.20 -1.77
C THR A 129 -0.15 -26.87 -3.04
N PHE A 130 0.82 -26.25 -3.71
CA PHE A 130 1.44 -26.77 -4.92
C PHE A 130 2.29 -28.00 -4.60
N ASP A 131 3.17 -27.88 -3.60
CA ASP A 131 4.06 -28.95 -3.14
C ASP A 131 3.47 -29.77 -1.97
N ARG A 132 2.19 -29.51 -1.65
CA ARG A 132 1.36 -30.28 -0.72
C ARG A 132 1.90 -30.34 0.70
N ILE A 133 2.50 -29.24 1.15
CA ILE A 133 3.11 -29.13 2.49
C ILE A 133 2.39 -28.07 3.33
N ALA A 134 2.18 -28.37 4.61
CA ALA A 134 1.65 -27.42 5.57
C ALA A 134 2.39 -27.54 6.90
N LEU A 135 3.42 -26.72 7.08
CA LEU A 135 3.99 -26.47 8.41
C LEU A 135 3.09 -25.47 9.14
N TRP A 136 1.89 -25.93 9.50
CA TRP A 136 0.78 -25.12 9.98
C TRP A 136 0.09 -25.78 11.19
N PRO A 137 0.11 -25.15 12.38
CA PRO A 137 -0.38 -25.75 13.63
C PRO A 137 -1.87 -25.55 13.88
N ASP A 138 -2.66 -25.23 12.85
CA ASP A 138 -4.10 -24.99 12.95
C ASP A 138 -4.89 -25.63 11.79
N GLU A 139 -6.17 -25.34 11.65
CA GLU A 139 -6.94 -25.61 10.45
C GLU A 139 -6.63 -24.58 9.35
N HIS A 140 -6.88 -24.99 8.10
CA HIS A 140 -6.84 -24.10 6.94
C HIS A 140 -7.90 -24.51 5.91
N GLY A 141 -8.40 -23.52 5.16
CA GLY A 141 -9.36 -23.72 4.07
C GLY A 141 -8.73 -23.86 2.69
N CYS A 142 -7.40 -23.87 2.57
CA CYS A 142 -6.71 -23.97 1.28
C CYS A 142 -7.06 -25.26 0.52
N GLY A 143 -7.36 -25.12 -0.77
CA GLY A 143 -7.52 -26.20 -1.74
C GLY A 143 -6.28 -26.41 -2.60
N ARG A 144 -6.23 -27.51 -3.36
CA ARG A 144 -5.12 -27.77 -4.30
C ARG A 144 -5.33 -27.02 -5.61
N HIS A 145 -4.28 -26.36 -6.09
CA HIS A 145 -4.27 -25.65 -7.36
C HIS A 145 -2.92 -25.91 -8.06
N GLU A 146 -2.88 -25.78 -9.39
CA GLU A 146 -1.63 -25.90 -10.18
C GLU A 146 -0.89 -24.56 -10.30
N ARG A 147 -1.65 -23.47 -10.16
CA ARG A 147 -1.20 -22.07 -10.16
C ARG A 147 -2.18 -21.23 -9.36
N GLY A 148 -1.73 -20.11 -8.81
CA GLY A 148 -2.60 -19.23 -8.05
C GLY A 148 -1.83 -18.16 -7.28
N VAL A 149 -2.51 -17.55 -6.32
CA VAL A 149 -1.95 -16.42 -5.56
C VAL A 149 -1.18 -16.90 -4.32
N ALA A 150 -0.25 -16.09 -3.86
CA ALA A 150 0.34 -16.22 -2.54
C ALA A 150 -0.12 -15.08 -1.63
N ILE A 151 -0.22 -15.35 -0.33
CA ILE A 151 -0.43 -14.31 0.68
C ILE A 151 0.66 -14.41 1.74
N VAL A 152 1.28 -13.27 2.07
CA VAL A 152 2.22 -13.11 3.18
C VAL A 152 1.56 -12.28 4.27
N SER A 153 1.56 -12.76 5.51
CA SER A 153 0.89 -12.10 6.62
C SER A 153 1.77 -11.99 7.85
N GLN A 154 1.79 -10.81 8.46
CA GLN A 154 2.38 -10.61 9.79
C GLN A 154 1.48 -11.12 10.92
N SER A 155 0.17 -11.27 10.67
CA SER A 155 -0.78 -11.82 11.66
C SER A 155 -1.16 -13.26 11.34
N GLY A 156 -0.88 -14.16 12.29
CA GLY A 156 -1.26 -15.58 12.18
C GLY A 156 -2.78 -15.80 12.14
N ASN A 157 -3.53 -15.14 13.02
CA ASN A 157 -4.99 -15.32 13.08
C ASN A 157 -5.70 -14.74 11.84
N VAL A 158 -5.24 -13.60 11.32
CA VAL A 158 -5.79 -13.08 10.07
C VAL A 158 -5.47 -14.01 8.90
N ALA A 159 -4.26 -14.57 8.85
CA ALA A 159 -3.89 -15.55 7.83
C ALA A 159 -4.80 -16.78 7.84
N VAL A 160 -5.09 -17.35 9.03
CA VAL A 160 -6.07 -18.44 9.20
C VAL A 160 -7.41 -18.08 8.58
N ASN A 161 -7.97 -16.92 8.94
CA ASN A 161 -9.25 -16.46 8.43
C ASN A 161 -9.26 -16.26 6.92
N LEU A 162 -8.17 -15.73 6.34
CA LEU A 162 -8.02 -15.59 4.90
C LEU A 162 -8.00 -16.96 4.19
N THR A 163 -7.45 -18.00 4.83
CA THR A 163 -7.51 -19.36 4.25
C THR A 163 -8.93 -19.93 4.20
N PHE A 164 -9.84 -19.48 5.06
CA PHE A 164 -11.24 -19.92 5.11
C PHE A 164 -12.16 -19.23 4.10
N GLN A 165 -11.58 -18.44 3.19
CA GLN A 165 -12.35 -17.78 2.14
C GLN A 165 -13.23 -18.76 1.36
N GLN A 166 -14.48 -18.35 1.10
CA GLN A 166 -15.40 -19.03 0.20
C GLN A 166 -15.66 -18.19 -1.06
N ARG A 167 -14.68 -17.39 -1.47
CA ARG A 167 -14.75 -16.43 -2.58
C ARG A 167 -14.27 -17.02 -3.90
N GLY A 168 -13.73 -18.24 -3.89
CA GLY A 168 -13.22 -18.93 -5.07
C GLY A 168 -11.81 -18.50 -5.48
N LEU A 169 -11.06 -17.82 -4.59
CA LEU A 169 -9.66 -17.48 -4.83
C LEU A 169 -8.81 -18.76 -4.85
N ARG A 170 -7.95 -18.91 -5.87
CA ARG A 170 -6.96 -19.99 -5.93
C ARG A 170 -5.77 -19.64 -5.05
N LEU A 171 -5.90 -19.86 -3.74
CA LEU A 171 -4.83 -19.60 -2.78
C LEU A 171 -3.79 -20.72 -2.84
N GLY A 172 -2.69 -20.45 -3.53
CA GLY A 172 -1.56 -21.37 -3.73
C GLY A 172 -0.62 -21.46 -2.53
N SER A 173 -0.32 -20.31 -1.93
CA SER A 173 0.56 -20.23 -0.77
C SER A 173 0.05 -19.25 0.29
N MET A 174 0.19 -19.60 1.55
CA MET A 174 -0.05 -18.73 2.70
C MET A 174 1.17 -18.80 3.61
N ILE A 175 1.85 -17.69 3.84
CA ILE A 175 3.05 -17.60 4.68
C ILE A 175 2.79 -16.62 5.82
N THR A 176 3.13 -17.01 7.04
CA THR A 176 3.15 -16.11 8.19
C THR A 176 4.58 -15.94 8.68
N VAL A 177 4.94 -14.68 9.00
CA VAL A 177 6.34 -14.34 9.33
C VAL A 177 6.54 -14.08 10.83
N GLY A 178 5.46 -13.88 11.59
CA GLY A 178 5.49 -13.66 13.04
C GLY A 178 6.37 -12.48 13.43
N ASN A 179 7.22 -12.65 14.43
CA ASN A 179 8.13 -11.61 14.91
C ASN A 179 9.22 -11.20 13.90
N GLN A 180 9.40 -11.95 12.81
CA GLN A 180 10.41 -11.68 11.79
C GLN A 180 11.84 -11.58 12.34
N ALA A 181 12.22 -12.46 13.28
CA ALA A 181 13.56 -12.42 13.86
C ALA A 181 14.62 -12.74 12.80
N SER A 182 14.42 -13.82 12.03
CA SER A 182 15.29 -14.23 10.92
C SER A 182 14.71 -13.80 9.57
N LEU A 183 13.67 -14.47 9.09
CA LEU A 183 13.03 -14.15 7.80
C LEU A 183 11.90 -13.12 7.95
N GLY A 184 11.89 -12.13 7.06
CA GLY A 184 10.84 -11.13 6.96
C GLY A 184 9.82 -11.38 5.84
N SER A 185 8.84 -10.48 5.74
CA SER A 185 7.90 -10.45 4.62
C SER A 185 8.63 -10.35 3.27
N ASP A 186 9.70 -9.56 3.21
CA ASP A 186 10.47 -9.35 1.97
C ASP A 186 11.19 -10.63 1.52
N ASP A 187 11.75 -11.42 2.45
CA ASP A 187 12.35 -12.72 2.13
C ASP A 187 11.30 -13.72 1.61
N ALA A 188 10.10 -13.71 2.20
CA ALA A 188 8.98 -14.54 1.74
C ALA A 188 8.54 -14.14 0.33
N ILE A 189 8.38 -12.84 0.05
CA ILE A 189 8.03 -12.33 -1.28
C ILE A 189 9.11 -12.74 -2.29
N ALA A 190 10.39 -12.56 -1.96
CA ALA A 190 11.48 -12.90 -2.86
C ALA A 190 11.48 -14.38 -3.26
N ALA A 191 11.25 -15.28 -2.30
CA ALA A 191 11.17 -16.71 -2.57
C ALA A 191 9.90 -17.09 -3.35
N LEU A 192 8.76 -16.46 -3.07
CA LEU A 192 7.53 -16.63 -3.85
C LEU A 192 7.71 -16.18 -5.30
N LEU A 193 8.48 -15.11 -5.53
CA LEU A 193 8.79 -14.63 -6.88
C LEU A 193 9.68 -15.60 -7.66
N ASP A 194 10.40 -16.53 -7.02
CA ASP A 194 11.15 -17.59 -7.71
C ASP A 194 10.24 -18.73 -8.23
N ASP A 195 8.96 -18.75 -7.85
CA ASP A 195 7.97 -19.75 -8.28
C ASP A 195 7.02 -19.19 -9.35
N ASP A 196 7.20 -19.65 -10.60
CA ASP A 196 6.40 -19.22 -11.75
C ASP A 196 4.90 -19.65 -11.67
N ARG A 197 4.53 -20.48 -10.68
CA ARG A 197 3.12 -20.83 -10.39
C ARG A 197 2.37 -19.67 -9.72
N ILE A 198 3.09 -18.67 -9.17
CA ILE A 198 2.50 -17.52 -8.49
C ILE A 198 1.99 -16.48 -9.49
N THR A 199 0.74 -16.10 -9.34
CA THR A 199 0.04 -15.19 -10.27
C THR A 199 -0.16 -13.78 -9.71
N ALA A 200 -0.19 -13.64 -8.39
CA ALA A 200 -0.28 -12.38 -7.65
C ALA A 200 0.15 -12.62 -6.20
N ILE A 201 0.55 -11.55 -5.51
CA ILE A 201 0.95 -11.60 -4.09
C ILE A 201 0.08 -10.63 -3.28
N GLY A 202 -0.57 -11.16 -2.24
CA GLY A 202 -1.28 -10.38 -1.23
C GLY A 202 -0.43 -10.19 0.02
N LEU A 203 -0.48 -9.01 0.63
CA LEU A 203 0.26 -8.69 1.84
C LEU A 203 -0.71 -8.25 2.94
N PHE A 204 -0.59 -8.82 4.13
CA PHE A 204 -1.14 -8.25 5.36
C PHE A 204 0.03 -7.70 6.18
N LEU A 205 0.13 -6.37 6.25
CA LEU A 205 1.26 -5.66 6.84
C LEU A 205 0.81 -4.78 8.01
N GLU A 206 1.49 -4.91 9.13
CA GLU A 206 1.48 -3.97 10.25
C GLU A 206 2.60 -2.94 10.07
N ALA A 207 3.79 -3.39 9.64
CA ALA A 207 4.92 -2.52 9.33
C ALA A 207 5.86 -3.08 8.24
N VAL A 208 6.57 -2.19 7.54
CA VAL A 208 7.71 -2.56 6.69
C VAL A 208 8.98 -2.39 7.51
N ARG A 209 9.76 -3.48 7.64
CA ARG A 209 11.00 -3.50 8.41
C ARG A 209 12.15 -2.81 7.68
N ASP A 210 12.30 -3.11 6.39
CA ASP A 210 13.35 -2.56 5.53
C ASP A 210 12.71 -2.11 4.20
N ALA A 211 12.57 -0.80 4.01
CA ALA A 211 11.94 -0.25 2.81
C ALA A 211 12.80 -0.42 1.55
N GLN A 212 14.12 -0.57 1.70
CA GLN A 212 15.02 -0.81 0.57
C GLN A 212 14.91 -2.26 0.11
N GLN A 213 14.83 -3.21 1.04
CA GLN A 213 14.56 -4.61 0.69
C GLN A 213 13.16 -4.78 0.10
N PHE A 214 12.15 -4.08 0.63
CA PHE A 214 10.81 -4.05 0.04
C PHE A 214 10.82 -3.50 -1.39
N ALA A 215 11.59 -2.44 -1.65
CA ALA A 215 11.77 -1.91 -2.99
C ALA A 215 12.36 -2.95 -3.96
N ASP A 216 13.40 -3.69 -3.54
CA ASP A 216 14.01 -4.74 -4.36
C ASP A 216 12.99 -5.79 -4.81
N VAL A 217 12.15 -6.27 -3.87
CA VAL A 217 11.17 -7.31 -4.20
C VAL A 217 10.00 -6.77 -5.01
N ALA A 218 9.59 -5.52 -4.79
CA ALA A 218 8.52 -4.90 -5.59
C ALA A 218 8.97 -4.61 -7.02
N GLU A 219 10.19 -4.11 -7.22
CA GLU A 219 10.79 -3.92 -8.56
C GLU A 219 10.92 -5.26 -9.30
N ARG A 220 11.35 -6.32 -8.59
CA ARG A 220 11.44 -7.67 -9.15
C ARG A 220 10.07 -8.25 -9.50
N ALA A 221 9.05 -8.00 -8.68
CA ALA A 221 7.67 -8.41 -8.95
C ALA A 221 7.12 -7.72 -10.20
N ALA A 222 7.32 -6.41 -10.32
CA ALA A 222 6.93 -5.64 -11.50
C ALA A 222 7.64 -6.16 -12.77
N ALA A 223 8.94 -6.45 -12.70
CA ALA A 223 9.70 -7.02 -13.82
C ALA A 223 9.20 -8.41 -14.26
N LYS A 224 8.65 -9.20 -13.33
CA LYS A 224 8.02 -10.50 -13.62
C LYS A 224 6.54 -10.39 -13.99
N GLY A 225 5.94 -9.20 -13.93
CA GLY A 225 4.50 -9.02 -14.13
C GLY A 225 3.63 -9.66 -13.04
N VAL A 226 4.19 -9.84 -11.82
CA VAL A 226 3.46 -10.37 -10.67
C VAL A 226 2.93 -9.19 -9.84
N PRO A 227 1.62 -8.92 -9.84
CA PRO A 227 1.04 -7.79 -9.12
C PRO A 227 1.06 -8.03 -7.61
N ILE A 228 1.26 -6.96 -6.84
CA ILE A 228 1.24 -6.96 -5.37
C ILE A 228 0.07 -6.11 -4.86
N VAL A 229 -0.68 -6.65 -3.89
CA VAL A 229 -1.78 -5.95 -3.21
C VAL A 229 -1.52 -5.97 -1.70
N ALA A 230 -1.53 -4.80 -1.06
CA ALA A 230 -1.28 -4.64 0.37
C ALA A 230 -2.54 -4.23 1.14
N LEU A 231 -2.83 -4.96 2.21
CA LEU A 231 -3.73 -4.55 3.28
C LEU A 231 -2.88 -4.16 4.48
N GLN A 232 -2.78 -2.85 4.72
CA GLN A 232 -1.97 -2.31 5.81
C GLN A 232 -2.83 -1.94 7.01
N THR A 233 -2.47 -2.43 8.20
CA THR A 233 -3.08 -2.03 9.47
C THR A 233 -2.26 -0.93 10.16
N GLY A 234 -2.67 -0.50 11.37
CA GLY A 234 -1.94 0.56 12.09
C GLY A 234 -2.05 1.96 11.47
N ARG A 235 -3.07 2.18 10.62
CA ARG A 235 -3.25 3.43 9.87
C ARG A 235 -3.92 4.55 10.65
N SER A 236 -4.76 4.22 11.63
CA SER A 236 -5.35 5.19 12.58
C SER A 236 -4.47 5.34 13.81
N GLU A 237 -4.62 6.43 14.58
CA GLU A 237 -3.89 6.62 15.83
C GLU A 237 -4.11 5.46 16.83
N ALA A 238 -5.37 5.02 16.98
CA ALA A 238 -5.71 3.88 17.82
C ALA A 238 -5.12 2.57 17.30
N GLY A 239 -5.22 2.31 15.99
CA GLY A 239 -4.63 1.13 15.38
C GLY A 239 -3.10 1.14 15.47
N ALA A 240 -2.50 2.32 15.36
CA ALA A 240 -1.07 2.51 15.50
C ALA A 240 -0.60 2.19 16.93
N THR A 241 -1.33 2.69 17.93
CA THR A 241 -1.03 2.38 19.34
C THR A 241 -1.05 0.87 19.62
N ILE A 242 -2.01 0.14 19.04
CA ILE A 242 -2.13 -1.32 19.19
C ILE A 242 -0.99 -2.04 18.46
N ALA A 243 -0.67 -1.64 17.23
CA ALA A 243 0.44 -2.23 16.47
C ALA A 243 1.78 -2.03 17.21
N ASN A 244 2.01 -0.83 17.77
CA ASN A 244 3.15 -0.53 18.64
C ASN A 244 3.25 -1.49 19.83
N SER A 245 2.14 -1.74 20.54
CA SER A 245 2.14 -2.60 21.72
C SER A 245 2.23 -4.10 21.40
N HIS A 246 1.91 -4.51 20.17
CA HIS A 246 1.95 -5.92 19.74
C HIS A 246 3.27 -6.33 19.07
N THR A 247 3.94 -5.44 18.33
CA THR A 247 5.15 -5.79 17.56
C THR A 247 6.36 -4.90 17.84
N GLY A 248 6.22 -3.89 18.71
CA GLY A 248 7.30 -2.94 19.00
C GLY A 248 7.71 -2.07 17.81
N SER A 249 6.95 -2.08 16.72
CA SER A 249 7.25 -1.32 15.49
C SER A 249 6.47 0.00 15.46
N MET A 250 7.16 1.11 15.22
CA MET A 250 6.61 2.48 15.24
C MET A 250 5.48 2.67 14.22
N ALA A 251 4.24 2.60 14.70
CA ALA A 251 3.06 2.88 13.92
C ALA A 251 2.71 4.38 13.90
N GLY A 252 1.85 4.80 12.96
CA GLY A 252 1.51 6.22 12.73
C GLY A 252 2.09 6.82 11.44
N ARG A 253 2.36 5.99 10.43
CA ARG A 253 3.07 6.40 9.19
C ARG A 253 2.27 6.14 7.90
N ALA A 254 0.94 6.18 7.97
CA ALA A 254 0.08 5.83 6.84
C ALA A 254 0.47 6.57 5.54
N ALA A 255 0.78 7.86 5.65
CA ALA A 255 1.27 8.68 4.55
C ALA A 255 2.57 8.15 3.89
N ALA A 256 3.54 7.72 4.69
CA ALA A 256 4.80 7.20 4.19
C ALA A 256 4.62 5.83 3.52
N TYR A 257 3.76 4.98 4.07
CA TYR A 257 3.40 3.70 3.45
C TYR A 257 2.65 3.90 2.13
N ASP A 258 1.68 4.83 2.08
CA ASP A 258 0.95 5.15 0.85
C ASP A 258 1.90 5.65 -0.24
N ALA A 259 2.85 6.53 0.12
CA ALA A 259 3.87 7.02 -0.80
C ALA A 259 4.81 5.89 -1.27
N LEU A 260 5.20 4.97 -0.38
CA LEU A 260 6.02 3.80 -0.72
C LEU A 260 5.28 2.86 -1.69
N PHE A 261 4.06 2.46 -1.36
CA PHE A 261 3.27 1.54 -2.18
C PHE A 261 2.93 2.13 -3.54
N THR A 262 2.58 3.42 -3.59
CA THR A 262 2.34 4.14 -4.85
C THR A 262 3.59 4.15 -5.73
N ARG A 263 4.76 4.40 -5.13
CA ARG A 263 6.03 4.47 -5.86
C ARG A 263 6.43 3.14 -6.50
N TYR A 264 6.02 2.02 -5.93
CA TYR A 264 6.36 0.68 -6.39
C TYR A 264 5.20 -0.08 -7.04
N GLY A 265 4.10 0.59 -7.38
CA GLY A 265 2.98 -0.02 -8.08
C GLY A 265 2.22 -1.07 -7.26
N VAL A 266 2.28 -0.96 -5.93
CA VAL A 266 1.55 -1.84 -5.00
C VAL A 266 0.17 -1.24 -4.76
N ALA A 267 -0.89 -1.95 -5.11
CA ALA A 267 -2.24 -1.49 -4.80
C ALA A 267 -2.55 -1.66 -3.31
N THR A 268 -3.25 -0.70 -2.72
CA THR A 268 -3.66 -0.75 -1.31
C THR A 268 -5.16 -0.99 -1.18
N VAL A 269 -5.55 -1.84 -0.25
CA VAL A 269 -6.95 -2.15 0.11
C VAL A 269 -7.15 -2.02 1.62
N ARG A 270 -8.42 -1.94 2.06
CA ARG A 270 -8.80 -1.61 3.44
C ARG A 270 -9.43 -2.79 4.19
N THR A 271 -9.97 -3.77 3.49
CA THR A 271 -10.59 -4.94 4.13
C THR A 271 -10.07 -6.27 3.59
N PRO A 272 -10.11 -7.35 4.40
CA PRO A 272 -9.78 -8.70 3.92
C PRO A 272 -10.60 -9.13 2.71
N ALA A 273 -11.87 -8.68 2.62
CA ALA A 273 -12.73 -8.94 1.47
C ALA A 273 -12.18 -8.27 0.20
N GLU A 274 -11.85 -6.98 0.25
CA GLU A 274 -11.21 -6.26 -0.85
C GLU A 274 -9.89 -6.90 -1.29
N LEU A 275 -9.05 -7.34 -0.34
CA LEU A 275 -7.80 -8.05 -0.64
C LEU A 275 -8.07 -9.32 -1.46
N LEU A 276 -8.99 -10.16 -1.00
CA LEU A 276 -9.31 -11.42 -1.66
C LEU A 276 -9.95 -11.22 -3.04
N GLU A 277 -10.86 -10.24 -3.19
CA GLU A 277 -11.50 -9.93 -4.46
C GLU A 277 -10.52 -9.32 -5.47
N THR A 278 -9.61 -8.45 -5.01
CA THR A 278 -8.55 -7.89 -5.87
C THR A 278 -7.59 -8.97 -6.36
N LEU A 279 -7.10 -9.83 -5.46
CA LEU A 279 -6.23 -10.95 -5.82
C LEU A 279 -6.92 -11.93 -6.78
N LYS A 280 -8.22 -12.17 -6.61
CA LYS A 280 -9.00 -13.04 -7.50
C LYS A 280 -9.14 -12.43 -8.89
N LEU A 281 -9.37 -11.12 -8.99
CA LEU A 281 -9.42 -10.41 -10.27
C LEU A 281 -8.08 -10.50 -11.00
N LEU A 282 -6.97 -10.27 -10.29
CA LEU A 282 -5.61 -10.32 -10.84
C LEU A 282 -5.23 -11.75 -11.27
N ASP A 283 -5.55 -12.76 -10.47
CA ASP A 283 -5.31 -14.18 -10.79
C ASP A 283 -6.08 -14.63 -12.05
N GLY A 284 -7.29 -14.09 -12.25
CA GLY A 284 -8.18 -14.43 -13.36
C GLY A 284 -7.85 -13.75 -14.68
N GLY A 285 -7.17 -12.60 -14.68
CA GLY A 285 -6.93 -11.85 -15.93
C GLY A 285 -5.84 -10.76 -15.89
N GLY A 286 -4.99 -10.73 -14.86
CA GLY A 286 -3.95 -9.72 -14.69
C GLY A 286 -4.48 -8.34 -14.29
N SER A 287 -3.60 -7.34 -14.32
CA SER A 287 -3.96 -5.92 -14.16
C SER A 287 -4.84 -5.42 -15.30
N LEU A 288 -5.49 -4.27 -15.10
CA LEU A 288 -6.25 -3.60 -16.16
C LEU A 288 -5.37 -2.58 -16.86
N SER A 289 -5.55 -2.40 -18.17
CA SER A 289 -4.83 -1.41 -18.97
C SER A 289 -5.26 0.04 -18.72
N GLY A 290 -6.33 0.24 -17.96
CA GLY A 290 -6.92 1.54 -17.68
C GLY A 290 -8.16 1.41 -16.79
N ARG A 291 -8.86 2.54 -16.63
CA ARG A 291 -9.99 2.69 -15.69
C ARG A 291 -11.36 2.70 -16.36
N ARG A 292 -11.46 2.47 -17.68
CA ARG A 292 -12.75 2.56 -18.37
C ARG A 292 -13.54 1.29 -18.17
N VAL A 293 -14.69 1.41 -17.51
CA VAL A 293 -15.57 0.30 -17.16
C VAL A 293 -16.91 0.48 -17.84
N VAL A 294 -17.45 -0.63 -18.34
CA VAL A 294 -18.86 -0.71 -18.69
C VAL A 294 -19.56 -1.64 -17.71
N SER A 295 -20.59 -1.14 -17.05
CA SER A 295 -21.45 -1.94 -16.20
C SER A 295 -22.76 -2.28 -16.92
N MET A 296 -23.21 -3.53 -16.78
CA MET A 296 -24.48 -4.01 -17.29
C MET A 296 -25.31 -4.60 -16.14
N SER A 297 -26.60 -4.26 -16.10
CA SER A 297 -27.60 -4.83 -15.19
C SER A 297 -28.95 -4.94 -15.89
N CYS A 298 -29.85 -5.79 -15.39
CA CYS A 298 -31.25 -5.85 -15.87
C CYS A 298 -32.19 -4.94 -15.06
N SER A 299 -31.62 -4.06 -14.22
CA SER A 299 -32.31 -3.21 -13.25
C SER A 299 -31.67 -1.82 -13.19
N GLY A 300 -32.48 -0.78 -13.39
CA GLY A 300 -32.06 0.61 -13.24
C GLY A 300 -31.66 0.98 -11.81
N GLY A 301 -32.14 0.26 -10.80
CA GLY A 301 -31.71 0.43 -9.40
C GLY A 301 -30.26 -0.01 -9.18
N GLU A 302 -29.88 -1.14 -9.78
CA GLU A 302 -28.48 -1.62 -9.79
C GLU A 302 -27.58 -0.69 -10.59
N ALA A 303 -28.03 -0.23 -11.77
CA ALA A 303 -27.28 0.73 -12.59
C ALA A 303 -27.01 2.05 -11.83
N SER A 304 -28.02 2.54 -11.08
CA SER A 304 -27.88 3.73 -10.22
C SER A 304 -26.90 3.47 -9.07
N LEU A 305 -26.96 2.29 -8.43
CA LEU A 305 -26.04 1.94 -7.36
C LEU A 305 -24.58 1.85 -7.86
N VAL A 306 -24.34 1.33 -9.06
CA VAL A 306 -23.01 1.35 -9.66
C VAL A 306 -22.53 2.78 -9.92
N ALA A 307 -23.40 3.66 -10.41
CA ALA A 307 -23.04 5.06 -10.62
C ALA A 307 -22.65 5.74 -9.30
N ASP A 308 -23.49 5.62 -8.27
CA ASP A 308 -23.26 6.25 -6.96
C ASP A 308 -21.99 5.73 -6.27
N ARG A 309 -21.73 4.42 -6.35
CA ARG A 309 -20.54 3.79 -5.74
C ARG A 309 -19.28 3.95 -6.59
N GLY A 310 -19.45 4.20 -7.88
CA GLY A 310 -18.35 4.51 -8.79
C GLY A 310 -17.60 5.78 -8.39
N ASP A 311 -18.31 6.77 -7.84
CA ASP A 311 -17.74 8.05 -7.38
C ASP A 311 -16.72 7.90 -6.23
N ASP A 312 -16.76 6.80 -5.48
CA ASP A 312 -15.77 6.48 -4.44
C ASP A 312 -14.46 5.90 -5.02
N THR A 313 -14.38 5.71 -6.33
CA THR A 313 -13.24 5.14 -7.06
C THR A 313 -12.74 6.09 -8.14
N LYS A 314 -11.66 5.72 -8.84
CA LYS A 314 -11.20 6.47 -10.03
C LYS A 314 -11.71 5.83 -11.33
N LEU A 315 -12.60 4.83 -11.24
CA LEU A 315 -13.18 4.18 -12.42
C LEU A 315 -14.00 5.16 -13.23
N VAL A 316 -13.97 5.00 -14.55
CA VAL A 316 -14.62 5.92 -15.49
C VAL A 316 -15.70 5.17 -16.25
N PHE A 317 -16.95 5.58 -16.05
CA PHE A 317 -18.13 5.08 -16.76
C PHE A 317 -18.49 6.05 -17.89
N GLU A 318 -17.69 6.05 -18.97
CA GLU A 318 -17.90 6.99 -20.08
C GLU A 318 -19.21 6.70 -20.84
N PRO A 319 -19.92 7.74 -21.32
CA PRO A 319 -21.00 7.57 -22.26
C PRO A 319 -20.51 6.87 -23.54
N PHE A 320 -21.34 6.00 -24.11
CA PHE A 320 -21.01 5.35 -25.38
C PHE A 320 -20.90 6.37 -26.51
N THR A 321 -19.91 6.16 -27.40
CA THR A 321 -19.82 6.96 -28.64
C THR A 321 -21.06 6.72 -29.51
N PRO A 322 -21.42 7.64 -30.43
CA PRO A 322 -22.56 7.45 -31.32
C PRO A 322 -22.51 6.11 -32.09
N GLU A 323 -21.34 5.69 -32.55
CA GLU A 323 -21.18 4.43 -33.27
C GLU A 323 -21.37 3.21 -32.35
N HIS A 324 -20.86 3.28 -31.12
CA HIS A 324 -21.02 2.18 -30.16
C HIS A 324 -22.46 2.07 -29.69
N ARG A 325 -23.09 3.21 -29.39
CA ARG A 325 -24.51 3.30 -29.04
C ARG A 325 -25.40 2.70 -30.12
N SER A 326 -25.20 3.08 -31.39
CA SER A 326 -26.01 2.56 -32.50
C SER A 326 -25.89 1.04 -32.67
N ARG A 327 -24.70 0.45 -32.42
CA ARG A 327 -24.54 -1.01 -32.42
C ARG A 327 -25.35 -1.67 -31.30
N ILE A 328 -25.32 -1.11 -30.10
CA ILE A 328 -26.09 -1.64 -28.95
C ILE A 328 -27.59 -1.49 -29.21
N GLU A 329 -28.05 -0.34 -29.69
CA GLU A 329 -29.46 -0.09 -30.02
C GLU A 329 -29.99 -1.08 -31.07
N SER A 330 -29.14 -1.53 -32.01
CA SER A 330 -29.53 -2.51 -33.03
C SER A 330 -29.88 -3.90 -32.48
N THR A 331 -29.53 -4.19 -31.22
CA THR A 331 -29.87 -5.45 -30.54
C THR A 331 -31.05 -5.31 -29.56
N LEU A 332 -31.62 -4.10 -29.45
CA LEU A 332 -32.62 -3.73 -28.45
C LEU A 332 -33.93 -3.27 -29.09
N THR A 333 -34.97 -3.16 -28.25
CA THR A 333 -36.19 -2.43 -28.60
C THR A 333 -36.05 -0.96 -28.23
N GLU A 334 -36.89 -0.10 -28.82
CA GLU A 334 -36.94 1.35 -28.57
C GLU A 334 -37.28 1.74 -27.12
N LEU A 335 -37.65 0.76 -26.28
CA LEU A 335 -38.00 0.96 -24.87
C LEU A 335 -36.77 1.01 -23.95
N VAL A 336 -35.59 0.65 -24.44
CA VAL A 336 -34.36 0.56 -23.64
C VAL A 336 -33.49 1.80 -23.87
N THR A 337 -33.12 2.49 -22.78
CA THR A 337 -32.20 3.62 -22.85
C THR A 337 -30.75 3.13 -22.79
N VAL A 338 -29.97 3.42 -23.84
CA VAL A 338 -28.55 3.02 -23.89
C VAL A 338 -27.66 4.09 -23.24
N SER A 339 -27.15 3.77 -22.06
CA SER A 339 -26.23 4.60 -21.24
C SER A 339 -25.17 3.71 -20.57
N ASN A 340 -24.15 4.33 -19.95
CA ASN A 340 -23.21 3.63 -19.08
C ASN A 340 -23.22 4.31 -17.69
N PRO A 341 -23.57 3.61 -16.60
CA PRO A 341 -24.01 2.21 -16.50
C PRO A 341 -25.23 1.86 -17.36
N PHE A 342 -25.26 0.61 -17.87
CA PHE A 342 -26.24 0.14 -18.85
C PHE A 342 -27.30 -0.79 -18.23
N ASP A 343 -28.54 -0.30 -18.17
CA ASP A 343 -29.72 -1.12 -17.87
C ASP A 343 -30.27 -1.71 -19.18
N TYR A 344 -30.05 -3.01 -19.42
CA TYR A 344 -30.57 -3.70 -20.60
C TYR A 344 -32.00 -4.23 -20.42
N HIS A 345 -32.61 -3.97 -19.26
CA HIS A 345 -33.93 -4.44 -18.85
C HIS A 345 -34.02 -5.98 -18.89
N THR A 346 -35.23 -6.53 -18.96
CA THR A 346 -35.53 -7.96 -18.81
C THR A 346 -36.22 -8.55 -20.04
N PHE A 347 -36.37 -7.79 -21.12
CA PHE A 347 -37.09 -8.23 -22.32
C PHE A 347 -36.46 -9.45 -23.01
N MET A 348 -35.14 -9.56 -22.95
CA MET A 348 -34.36 -10.70 -23.47
C MET A 348 -33.95 -11.70 -22.39
N TRP A 349 -34.43 -11.54 -21.15
CA TRP A 349 -34.03 -12.36 -20.02
C TRP A 349 -34.39 -13.83 -20.25
N GLY A 350 -33.40 -14.72 -20.14
CA GLY A 350 -33.57 -16.15 -20.42
C GLY A 350 -33.39 -16.55 -21.89
N ASP A 351 -33.28 -15.60 -22.83
CA ASP A 351 -32.85 -15.87 -24.22
C ASP A 351 -31.33 -15.69 -24.34
N ARG A 352 -30.60 -16.82 -24.28
CA ARG A 352 -29.13 -16.82 -24.36
C ARG A 352 -28.60 -16.14 -25.62
N ALA A 353 -29.24 -16.35 -26.77
CA ALA A 353 -28.74 -15.84 -28.04
C ALA A 353 -28.95 -14.33 -28.15
N ALA A 354 -30.12 -13.84 -27.74
CA ALA A 354 -30.41 -12.41 -27.72
C ALA A 354 -29.52 -11.66 -26.70
N MET A 355 -29.34 -12.23 -25.50
CA MET A 355 -28.42 -11.69 -24.49
C MET A 355 -26.97 -11.67 -24.99
N ALA A 356 -26.49 -12.77 -25.58
CA ALA A 356 -25.13 -12.84 -26.10
C ALA A 356 -24.89 -11.82 -27.23
N GLY A 357 -25.87 -11.61 -28.11
CA GLY A 357 -25.81 -10.57 -29.15
C GLY A 357 -25.68 -9.17 -28.56
N THR A 358 -26.49 -8.84 -27.56
CA THR A 358 -26.47 -7.54 -26.87
C THR A 358 -25.19 -7.33 -26.08
N PHE A 359 -24.80 -8.31 -25.25
CA PHE A 359 -23.55 -8.25 -24.49
C PHE A 359 -22.35 -8.17 -25.43
N GLY A 360 -22.34 -8.89 -26.55
CA GLY A 360 -21.30 -8.79 -27.57
C GLY A 360 -21.18 -7.40 -28.18
N ALA A 361 -22.31 -6.74 -28.48
CA ALA A 361 -22.31 -5.35 -28.97
C ALA A 361 -21.74 -4.36 -27.93
N VAL A 362 -22.04 -4.58 -26.65
CA VAL A 362 -21.47 -3.80 -25.54
C VAL A 362 -19.97 -4.07 -25.40
N LEU A 363 -19.54 -5.33 -25.32
CA LEU A 363 -18.14 -5.73 -25.14
C LEU A 363 -17.23 -5.26 -26.28
N ALA A 364 -17.74 -5.11 -27.50
CA ALA A 364 -17.00 -4.59 -28.65
C ALA A 364 -16.65 -3.08 -28.57
N GLY A 365 -16.70 -2.48 -27.38
CA GLY A 365 -16.30 -1.10 -27.09
C GLY A 365 -14.82 -0.93 -26.76
N PRO A 366 -14.33 0.32 -26.56
CA PRO A 366 -12.93 0.59 -26.26
C PRO A 366 -12.58 0.50 -24.77
N HIS A 367 -13.51 0.09 -23.89
CA HIS A 367 -13.31 -0.01 -22.44
C HIS A 367 -12.39 -1.19 -22.04
N ASP A 368 -11.87 -1.13 -20.81
CA ASP A 368 -10.86 -2.06 -20.29
C ASP A 368 -11.49 -3.34 -19.70
N VAL A 369 -12.72 -3.25 -19.19
CA VAL A 369 -13.45 -4.37 -18.59
C VAL A 369 -14.97 -4.15 -18.59
N THR A 370 -15.73 -5.20 -18.89
CA THR A 370 -17.18 -5.23 -18.70
C THR A 370 -17.52 -5.95 -17.40
N MET A 371 -18.38 -5.36 -16.57
CA MET A 371 -18.99 -6.05 -15.45
C MET A 371 -20.48 -6.28 -15.71
N LEU A 372 -20.97 -7.48 -15.39
CA LEU A 372 -22.40 -7.81 -15.41
C LEU A 372 -22.84 -8.11 -13.99
N LEU A 373 -23.84 -7.39 -13.51
CA LEU A 373 -24.46 -7.67 -12.21
C LEU A 373 -25.41 -8.87 -12.36
N LEU A 374 -25.17 -9.94 -11.58
CA LEU A 374 -26.02 -11.12 -11.52
C LEU A 374 -26.16 -11.59 -10.07
N ASP A 375 -27.35 -11.38 -9.51
CA ASP A 375 -27.69 -11.81 -8.17
C ASP A 375 -28.50 -13.13 -8.19
N ALA A 376 -27.81 -14.25 -8.35
CA ALA A 376 -28.46 -15.57 -8.40
C ALA A 376 -29.02 -15.96 -7.01
N PRO A 377 -30.26 -16.46 -6.92
CA PRO A 377 -30.85 -16.80 -5.64
C PRO A 377 -30.07 -17.96 -4.98
N PRO A 378 -29.58 -17.80 -3.73
CA PRO A 378 -28.62 -18.76 -3.16
C PRO A 378 -29.27 -20.00 -2.55
N ALA A 379 -30.55 -19.92 -2.17
CA ALA A 379 -31.25 -21.00 -1.49
C ALA A 379 -31.55 -22.16 -2.46
N THR A 380 -31.44 -23.39 -1.95
CA THR A 380 -31.55 -24.61 -2.74
C THR A 380 -32.96 -24.91 -3.26
N ASP A 381 -33.97 -24.22 -2.71
CA ASP A 381 -35.38 -24.31 -3.11
C ASP A 381 -35.79 -23.23 -4.14
N ASN A 382 -34.87 -22.36 -4.54
CA ASN A 382 -35.05 -21.41 -5.63
C ASN A 382 -34.55 -21.98 -6.96
N ASP A 383 -35.05 -21.43 -8.08
CA ASP A 383 -34.60 -21.76 -9.43
C ASP A 383 -33.66 -20.66 -9.97
N PRO A 384 -32.32 -20.87 -9.99
CA PRO A 384 -31.37 -19.90 -10.51
C PRO A 384 -31.13 -20.02 -12.02
N THR A 385 -31.87 -20.86 -12.75
CA THR A 385 -31.57 -21.24 -14.14
C THR A 385 -31.36 -20.02 -15.05
N ALA A 386 -32.22 -19.00 -14.96
CA ALA A 386 -32.12 -17.82 -15.82
C ALA A 386 -30.81 -17.01 -15.62
N TRP A 387 -30.25 -16.98 -14.41
CA TRP A 387 -28.95 -16.34 -14.13
C TRP A 387 -27.79 -17.11 -14.74
N TYR A 388 -27.86 -18.44 -14.76
CA TYR A 388 -26.88 -19.28 -15.46
C TYR A 388 -26.93 -19.02 -16.96
N VAL A 389 -28.12 -18.82 -17.53
CA VAL A 389 -28.28 -18.46 -18.95
C VAL A 389 -27.66 -17.08 -19.25
N ALA A 390 -27.88 -16.09 -18.38
CA ALA A 390 -27.27 -14.75 -18.55
C ALA A 390 -25.74 -14.78 -18.41
N ALA A 391 -25.22 -15.51 -17.41
CA ALA A 391 -23.79 -15.75 -17.25
C ALA A 391 -23.19 -16.44 -18.48
N ASP A 392 -23.87 -17.44 -19.02
CA ASP A 392 -23.46 -18.16 -20.20
C ASP A 392 -23.43 -17.27 -21.44
N ALA A 393 -24.40 -16.36 -21.59
CA ALA A 393 -24.44 -15.38 -22.67
C ALA A 393 -23.29 -14.37 -22.57
N LEU A 394 -22.93 -13.94 -21.35
CA LEU A 394 -21.75 -13.08 -21.13
C LEU A 394 -20.46 -13.81 -21.52
N ALA A 395 -20.34 -15.08 -21.15
CA ALA A 395 -19.19 -15.89 -21.52
C ALA A 395 -19.08 -16.06 -23.04
N ASP A 396 -20.18 -16.34 -23.74
CA ASP A 396 -20.23 -16.42 -25.20
C ASP A 396 -19.78 -15.10 -25.86
N ALA A 397 -20.25 -13.96 -25.33
CA ALA A 397 -19.87 -12.63 -25.81
C ALA A 397 -18.39 -12.31 -25.55
N ALA A 398 -17.87 -12.66 -24.36
CA ALA A 398 -16.48 -12.44 -23.98
C ALA A 398 -15.54 -13.28 -24.86
N GLU A 399 -15.87 -14.55 -25.11
CA GLU A 399 -15.14 -15.43 -26.02
C GLU A 399 -15.14 -14.89 -27.45
N ALA A 400 -16.30 -14.49 -27.96
CA ALA A 400 -16.44 -13.98 -29.33
C ALA A 400 -15.67 -12.67 -29.57
N THR A 401 -15.57 -11.81 -28.56
CA THR A 401 -14.90 -10.50 -28.66
C THR A 401 -13.45 -10.51 -28.20
N GLY A 402 -13.03 -11.55 -27.46
CA GLY A 402 -11.74 -11.59 -26.78
C GLY A 402 -11.58 -10.53 -25.69
N ARG A 403 -12.69 -9.93 -25.22
CA ARG A 403 -12.68 -8.85 -24.23
C ARG A 403 -12.92 -9.37 -22.82
N ARG A 404 -12.30 -8.70 -21.85
CA ARG A 404 -12.39 -9.07 -20.44
C ARG A 404 -13.78 -8.76 -19.89
N ALA A 405 -14.42 -9.77 -19.31
CA ALA A 405 -15.69 -9.64 -18.62
C ALA A 405 -15.66 -10.31 -17.24
N VAL A 406 -16.40 -9.73 -16.30
CA VAL A 406 -16.57 -10.25 -14.94
C VAL A 406 -18.04 -10.25 -14.55
N VAL A 407 -18.41 -11.18 -13.67
CA VAL A 407 -19.74 -11.22 -13.04
C VAL A 407 -19.63 -10.70 -11.62
N VAL A 408 -20.54 -9.82 -11.23
CA VAL A 408 -20.54 -9.17 -9.91
C VAL A 408 -21.85 -9.44 -9.21
N GLY A 409 -21.78 -9.87 -7.95
CA GLY A 409 -22.95 -9.97 -7.08
C GLY A 409 -23.09 -8.66 -6.32
N THR A 410 -24.29 -8.09 -6.26
CA THR A 410 -24.55 -6.91 -5.44
C THR A 410 -24.29 -7.24 -3.97
N LEU A 411 -24.75 -8.42 -3.55
CA LEU A 411 -24.41 -9.06 -2.28
C LEU A 411 -23.52 -10.28 -2.52
N ALA A 412 -22.63 -10.57 -1.58
CA ALA A 412 -21.70 -11.69 -1.70
C ALA A 412 -22.45 -13.04 -1.74
N GLU A 413 -23.56 -13.14 -1.02
CA GLU A 413 -24.40 -14.32 -0.89
C GLU A 413 -25.04 -14.73 -2.22
N CYS A 414 -25.30 -13.78 -3.12
CA CYS A 414 -25.95 -14.03 -4.40
C CYS A 414 -25.04 -14.73 -5.43
N ILE A 415 -23.77 -14.96 -5.10
CA ILE A 415 -22.88 -15.81 -5.90
C ILE A 415 -22.36 -16.97 -5.04
N ASN A 416 -23.21 -17.99 -4.89
CA ASN A 416 -22.90 -19.21 -4.15
C ASN A 416 -21.87 -20.11 -4.88
N GLU A 417 -21.40 -21.17 -4.21
CA GLU A 417 -20.33 -22.03 -4.74
C GLU A 417 -20.66 -22.69 -6.09
N PRO A 418 -21.84 -23.30 -6.30
CA PRO A 418 -22.20 -23.86 -7.60
C PRO A 418 -22.11 -22.82 -8.73
N PHE A 419 -22.62 -21.61 -8.49
CA PHE A 419 -22.63 -20.57 -9.51
C PHE A 419 -21.22 -20.04 -9.81
N ARG A 420 -20.39 -19.81 -8.78
CA ARG A 420 -18.97 -19.46 -8.97
C ARG A 420 -18.22 -20.50 -9.78
N ARG A 421 -18.45 -21.80 -9.49
CA ARG A 421 -17.79 -22.90 -10.21
C ARG A 421 -18.22 -22.93 -11.67
N HIS A 422 -19.50 -22.69 -11.94
CA HIS A 422 -20.04 -22.57 -13.31
C HIS A 422 -19.38 -21.41 -14.07
N LEU A 423 -19.33 -20.22 -13.46
CA LEU A 423 -18.67 -19.04 -14.03
C LEU A 423 -17.19 -19.31 -14.37
N GLY A 424 -16.45 -19.90 -13.42
CA GLY A 424 -15.04 -20.25 -13.63
C GLY A 424 -14.84 -21.29 -14.75
N ALA A 425 -15.73 -22.29 -14.86
CA ALA A 425 -15.71 -23.28 -15.94
C ALA A 425 -15.98 -22.65 -17.32
N ARG A 426 -16.68 -21.50 -17.36
CA ARG A 426 -16.91 -20.69 -18.55
C ARG A 426 -15.84 -19.61 -18.79
N GLY A 427 -14.78 -19.56 -17.98
CA GLY A 427 -13.69 -18.59 -18.11
C GLY A 427 -14.00 -17.20 -17.54
N LEU A 428 -15.11 -17.03 -16.81
CA LEU A 428 -15.48 -15.76 -16.19
C LEU A 428 -14.98 -15.68 -14.74
N THR A 429 -14.46 -14.51 -14.37
CA THR A 429 -14.17 -14.20 -12.97
C THR A 429 -15.43 -13.67 -12.28
N SER A 430 -15.73 -14.19 -11.08
CA SER A 430 -16.82 -13.71 -10.24
C SER A 430 -16.28 -12.84 -9.12
N LEU A 431 -16.88 -11.68 -8.87
CA LEU A 431 -16.57 -10.79 -7.74
C LEU A 431 -17.77 -10.71 -6.78
N LEU A 432 -17.50 -10.91 -5.49
CA LEU A 432 -18.54 -11.06 -4.47
C LEU A 432 -18.67 -9.78 -3.63
N GLY A 433 -19.74 -9.04 -3.89
CA GLY A 433 -20.02 -7.73 -3.30
C GLY A 433 -19.69 -6.59 -4.26
N LEU A 434 -20.63 -5.67 -4.46
CA LEU A 434 -20.44 -4.56 -5.41
C LEU A 434 -19.31 -3.62 -4.98
N SER A 435 -19.25 -3.25 -3.71
CA SER A 435 -18.24 -2.31 -3.21
C SER A 435 -16.83 -2.89 -3.37
N GLU A 436 -16.66 -4.15 -2.98
CA GLU A 436 -15.41 -4.88 -3.12
C GLU A 436 -15.00 -5.07 -4.58
N ALA A 437 -15.97 -5.30 -5.48
CA ALA A 437 -15.71 -5.43 -6.91
C ALA A 437 -15.20 -4.13 -7.52
N LEU A 438 -15.81 -2.99 -7.20
CA LEU A 438 -15.36 -1.68 -7.68
C LEU A 438 -13.95 -1.35 -7.16
N ILE A 439 -13.68 -1.63 -5.87
CA ILE A 439 -12.33 -1.45 -5.29
C ILE A 439 -11.31 -2.37 -5.98
N ALA A 440 -11.67 -3.63 -6.24
CA ALA A 440 -10.80 -4.58 -6.94
C ALA A 440 -10.44 -4.12 -8.37
N LEU A 441 -11.42 -3.60 -9.11
CA LEU A 441 -11.22 -3.04 -10.44
C LEU A 441 -10.30 -1.80 -10.38
N ASP A 442 -10.53 -0.88 -9.44
CA ASP A 442 -9.72 0.33 -9.28
C ASP A 442 -8.27 0.01 -8.88
N ALA A 443 -8.08 -0.97 -7.99
CA ALA A 443 -6.78 -1.49 -7.59
C ALA A 443 -6.05 -2.15 -8.77
N ALA A 444 -6.74 -2.98 -9.55
CA ALA A 444 -6.16 -3.64 -10.73
C ALA A 444 -5.77 -2.64 -11.83
N ALA A 445 -6.53 -1.55 -12.01
CA ALA A 445 -6.17 -0.46 -12.91
C ALA A 445 -4.98 0.35 -12.39
N THR A 446 -4.92 0.62 -11.09
CA THR A 446 -3.78 1.31 -10.46
C THR A 446 -2.46 0.57 -10.68
N ILE A 447 -2.47 -0.76 -10.61
CA ILE A 447 -1.28 -1.57 -10.91
C ILE A 447 -0.91 -1.49 -12.40
N GLY A 448 -1.89 -1.55 -13.31
CA GLY A 448 -1.61 -1.56 -14.75
C GLY A 448 -1.21 -0.20 -15.33
N GLU A 449 -1.63 0.90 -14.70
CA GLU A 449 -1.21 2.27 -15.07
C GLU A 449 0.14 2.65 -14.45
N HIS A 450 0.64 1.88 -13.48
CA HIS A 450 1.88 2.19 -12.80
C HIS A 450 3.07 2.17 -13.79
N SER A 451 3.85 3.26 -13.76
CA SER A 451 5.12 3.35 -14.48
C SER A 451 6.27 3.32 -13.47
N PRO A 452 7.38 2.62 -13.75
CA PRO A 452 8.53 2.57 -12.85
C PRO A 452 9.06 3.97 -12.54
N HIS A 453 9.32 4.24 -11.25
CA HIS A 453 9.99 5.45 -10.77
C HIS A 453 11.42 5.13 -10.34
N SER A 454 12.24 6.17 -10.12
CA SER A 454 13.57 5.96 -9.55
C SER A 454 13.48 5.37 -8.13
N ARG A 455 14.53 4.70 -7.66
CA ARG A 455 14.55 4.18 -6.28
C ARG A 455 14.50 5.33 -5.27
N HIS A 456 13.71 5.19 -4.20
CA HIS A 456 13.72 6.18 -3.12
C HIS A 456 15.02 6.10 -2.31
N ALA A 457 15.44 7.24 -1.75
CA ALA A 457 16.64 7.32 -0.94
C ALA A 457 16.42 6.75 0.47
N ALA A 458 17.36 5.92 0.93
CA ALA A 458 17.35 5.36 2.28
C ALA A 458 17.58 6.45 3.33
N VAL A 459 17.01 6.23 4.52
CA VAL A 459 17.21 7.08 5.70
C VAL A 459 17.44 6.23 6.94
N ILE A 460 18.16 6.81 7.90
CA ILE A 460 18.33 6.25 9.25
C ILE A 460 17.65 7.15 10.28
N ALA A 461 17.37 6.59 11.45
CA ALA A 461 16.89 7.35 12.60
C ALA A 461 17.87 8.48 12.94
N PRO A 462 17.40 9.74 13.05
CA PRO A 462 18.26 10.84 13.46
C PRO A 462 18.69 10.64 14.92
N GLY A 463 19.94 11.02 15.20
CA GLY A 463 20.49 11.13 16.55
C GLY A 463 20.06 12.41 17.25
N ALA A 464 20.98 13.06 17.98
CA ALA A 464 20.70 14.35 18.59
C ALA A 464 20.47 15.41 17.49
N THR A 465 19.47 16.26 17.67
CA THR A 465 19.09 17.27 16.68
C THR A 465 19.12 18.67 17.27
N ARG A 466 19.36 19.65 16.41
CA ARG A 466 19.26 21.08 16.75
C ARG A 466 18.51 21.86 15.69
N LEU A 467 17.86 22.93 16.14
CA LEU A 467 17.18 23.87 15.26
C LEU A 467 18.21 24.82 14.62
N VAL A 468 18.06 25.08 13.33
CA VAL A 468 18.82 26.10 12.60
C VAL A 468 18.00 27.40 12.62
N ASP A 469 18.66 28.52 12.96
CA ASP A 469 18.03 29.85 12.88
C ASP A 469 17.52 30.15 11.47
N GLU A 470 16.40 30.87 11.37
CA GLU A 470 15.72 31.14 10.09
C GLU A 470 16.64 31.82 9.06
N ALA A 471 17.49 32.77 9.49
CA ALA A 471 18.40 33.44 8.57
C ALA A 471 19.47 32.47 8.02
N ALA A 472 19.99 31.59 8.86
CA ALA A 472 20.92 30.56 8.45
C ALA A 472 20.26 29.48 7.58
N ALA A 473 19.00 29.12 7.87
CA ALA A 473 18.20 28.22 7.05
C ALA A 473 18.00 28.80 5.64
N LYS A 474 17.59 30.07 5.52
CA LYS A 474 17.42 30.76 4.23
C LYS A 474 18.73 30.90 3.46
N GLN A 475 19.86 31.13 4.14
CA GLN A 475 21.17 31.12 3.49
C GLN A 475 21.50 29.75 2.89
N ARG A 476 21.23 28.65 3.62
CA ARG A 476 21.42 27.28 3.11
C ARG A 476 20.48 27.00 1.91
N LEU A 477 19.21 27.41 2.00
CA LEU A 477 18.25 27.30 0.90
C LEU A 477 18.72 28.06 -0.35
N ALA A 478 19.13 29.32 -0.19
CA ALA A 478 19.65 30.14 -1.29
C ALA A 478 20.91 29.50 -1.93
N ALA A 479 21.82 28.94 -1.13
CA ALA A 479 22.99 28.23 -1.63
C ALA A 479 22.64 26.95 -2.41
N ALA A 480 21.52 26.31 -2.06
CA ALA A 480 20.93 25.20 -2.82
C ALA A 480 20.11 25.64 -4.04
N GLY A 481 20.08 26.95 -4.36
CA GLY A 481 19.35 27.50 -5.49
C GLY A 481 17.83 27.57 -5.27
N ILE A 482 17.37 27.52 -4.02
CA ILE A 482 15.97 27.72 -3.65
C ILE A 482 15.71 29.21 -3.46
N SER A 483 14.66 29.74 -4.11
CA SER A 483 14.32 31.16 -4.01
C SER A 483 13.84 31.51 -2.60
N VAL A 484 14.50 32.48 -1.98
CA VAL A 484 14.13 33.11 -0.71
C VAL A 484 14.15 34.63 -0.88
N PRO A 485 13.38 35.40 -0.10
CA PRO A 485 13.42 36.85 -0.16
C PRO A 485 14.83 37.40 0.09
N ALA A 486 15.21 38.44 -0.66
CA ALA A 486 16.42 39.20 -0.34
C ALA A 486 16.24 39.86 1.03
N GLY A 487 17.17 39.61 1.96
CA GLY A 487 17.04 40.10 3.32
C GLY A 487 18.34 40.24 4.07
N ARG A 488 18.26 40.95 5.21
CA ARG A 488 19.38 41.21 6.12
C ARG A 488 18.97 41.05 7.57
N VAL A 489 19.84 40.42 8.35
CA VAL A 489 19.71 40.39 9.81
C VAL A 489 20.28 41.69 10.37
N ALA A 490 19.53 42.33 11.26
CA ALA A 490 19.93 43.57 11.91
C ALA A 490 19.51 43.57 13.39
N GLU A 491 20.35 44.15 14.24
CA GLU A 491 19.96 44.52 15.59
C GLU A 491 18.93 45.65 15.55
N HIS A 492 18.14 45.82 16.63
CA HIS A 492 17.05 46.78 16.72
C HIS A 492 17.42 48.20 16.22
N GLN A 493 18.64 48.69 16.51
CA GLN A 493 19.06 50.03 16.11
C GLN A 493 19.43 50.15 14.62
N ALA A 494 19.82 49.04 13.99
CA ALA A 494 20.24 48.97 12.60
C ALA A 494 19.12 48.59 11.62
N VAL A 495 17.94 48.21 12.11
CA VAL A 495 16.76 47.85 11.30
C VAL A 495 16.40 48.92 10.25
N PRO A 496 16.36 50.23 10.56
CA PRO A 496 16.03 51.25 9.55
C PRO A 496 17.05 51.32 8.39
N ALA A 497 18.33 51.14 8.68
CA ALA A 497 19.38 51.11 7.66
C ALA A 497 19.25 49.85 6.78
N ALA A 498 19.01 48.68 7.40
CA ALA A 498 18.77 47.44 6.66
C ALA A 498 17.52 47.53 5.76
N ALA A 499 16.45 48.18 6.23
CA ALA A 499 15.24 48.41 5.44
C ALA A 499 15.48 49.32 4.22
N ALA A 500 16.28 50.37 4.38
CA ALA A 500 16.66 51.25 3.27
C ALA A 500 17.49 50.51 2.22
N ASP A 501 18.39 49.61 2.66
CA ASP A 501 19.24 48.81 1.78
C ASP A 501 18.44 47.72 1.02
N VAL A 502 17.45 47.10 1.67
CA VAL A 502 16.59 46.07 1.05
C VAL A 502 15.58 46.71 0.09
N GLY A 503 15.01 47.87 0.46
CA GLY A 503 13.99 48.58 -0.30
C GLY A 503 12.56 48.16 0.03
N TYR A 504 11.66 49.15 0.11
CA TYR A 504 10.24 48.94 0.43
C TYR A 504 9.43 48.43 -0.78
N PRO A 505 8.36 47.62 -0.57
CA PRO A 505 7.84 47.18 0.72
C PRO A 505 8.64 46.04 1.36
N ILE A 506 8.83 46.08 2.69
CA ILE A 506 9.57 45.06 3.45
C ILE A 506 8.68 44.26 4.38
N THR A 507 9.13 43.05 4.69
CA THR A 507 8.62 42.21 5.77
C THR A 507 9.64 42.20 6.90
N LEU A 508 9.19 42.47 8.11
CA LEU A 508 10.00 42.46 9.32
C LEU A 508 9.64 41.22 10.14
N LYS A 509 10.64 40.45 10.57
CA LYS A 509 10.47 39.27 11.44
C LYS A 509 11.41 39.34 12.64
N ALA A 510 10.92 39.03 13.84
CA ALA A 510 11.79 38.87 15.01
C ALA A 510 12.36 37.44 15.07
N LEU A 511 13.67 37.32 15.29
CA LEU A 511 14.37 36.04 15.36
C LEU A 511 14.35 35.43 16.77
N GLY A 512 14.61 34.13 16.89
CA GLY A 512 14.72 33.43 18.19
C GLY A 512 13.39 33.08 18.88
N LEU A 513 12.26 33.13 18.16
CA LEU A 513 10.92 32.76 18.68
C LEU A 513 10.32 31.65 17.81
N ALA A 514 9.73 30.61 18.41
CA ALA A 514 9.14 29.49 17.66
C ALA A 514 7.73 29.80 17.11
N HIS A 515 6.87 30.50 17.88
CA HIS A 515 5.48 30.84 17.50
C HIS A 515 5.33 32.33 17.13
N LYS A 516 5.94 32.76 16.02
CA LYS A 516 6.15 34.18 15.69
C LYS A 516 4.85 34.94 15.34
N SER A 517 3.97 34.33 14.54
CA SER A 517 2.76 35.00 14.04
C SER A 517 1.74 35.32 15.15
N GLU A 518 1.64 34.44 16.15
CA GLU A 518 0.69 34.57 17.27
C GLU A 518 1.08 35.63 18.29
N VAL A 519 2.38 35.97 18.38
CA VAL A 519 2.90 37.02 19.28
C VAL A 519 3.19 38.35 18.56
N GLY A 520 2.74 38.49 17.31
CA GLY A 520 2.96 39.70 16.51
C GLY A 520 4.41 39.92 16.06
N ALA A 521 5.23 38.87 16.05
CA ALA A 521 6.64 38.90 15.67
C ALA A 521 6.90 38.85 14.15
N VAL A 522 5.86 38.96 13.32
CA VAL A 522 5.95 39.14 11.86
C VAL A 522 5.06 40.31 11.43
N LYS A 523 5.61 41.25 10.66
CA LYS A 523 4.87 42.34 10.00
C LYS A 523 5.22 42.39 8.53
N VAL A 524 4.24 42.07 7.69
CA VAL A 524 4.37 41.95 6.23
C VAL A 524 3.95 43.25 5.57
N GLY A 525 4.63 43.64 4.48
CA GLY A 525 4.19 44.71 3.58
C GLY A 525 4.32 46.12 4.13
N ILE A 526 5.30 46.37 5.01
CA ILE A 526 5.66 47.71 5.51
C ILE A 526 6.13 48.54 4.32
N ARG A 527 5.54 49.72 4.09
CA ARG A 527 5.69 50.47 2.84
C ARG A 527 6.68 51.63 2.92
N ASN A 528 7.03 52.07 4.12
CA ASN A 528 7.86 53.24 4.35
C ASN A 528 8.47 53.23 5.76
N GLY A 529 9.32 54.22 6.05
CA GLY A 529 10.00 54.37 7.34
C GLY A 529 9.08 54.63 8.53
N GLU A 530 7.94 55.29 8.32
CA GLU A 530 6.97 55.58 9.39
C GLU A 530 6.28 54.29 9.86
N GLU A 531 5.77 53.49 8.91
CA GLU A 531 5.19 52.18 9.19
C GLU A 531 6.22 51.24 9.83
N LEU A 532 7.49 51.31 9.41
CA LEU A 532 8.57 50.53 10.01
C LEU A 532 8.80 50.90 11.48
N ALA A 533 8.83 52.19 11.81
CA ALA A 533 9.02 52.64 13.19
C ALA A 533 7.90 52.14 14.11
N ILE A 534 6.64 52.18 13.62
CA ILE A 534 5.48 51.65 14.33
C ILE A 534 5.59 50.14 14.51
N ALA A 535 5.91 49.41 13.45
CA ALA A 535 6.04 47.95 13.48
C ALA A 535 7.15 47.50 14.44
N LEU A 536 8.33 48.13 14.38
CA LEU A 536 9.48 47.79 15.21
C LEU A 536 9.22 48.09 16.69
N ALA A 537 8.52 49.20 17.00
CA ALA A 537 8.16 49.55 18.38
C ALA A 537 7.14 48.57 19.01
N ALA A 538 6.25 48.00 18.20
CA ALA A 538 5.25 47.04 18.64
C ALA A 538 5.78 45.59 18.74
N MET A 539 6.92 45.29 18.10
CA MET A 539 7.50 43.95 18.09
C MET A 539 8.22 43.61 19.40
N PRO A 540 8.19 42.32 19.82
CA PRO A 540 8.98 41.87 20.96
C PRO A 540 10.47 42.11 20.72
N ARG A 541 11.18 42.54 21.76
CA ARG A 541 12.64 42.63 21.73
C ARG A 541 13.24 41.23 21.83
N THR A 542 14.19 40.96 20.96
CA THR A 542 14.90 39.68 20.89
C THR A 542 16.40 39.91 20.83
N THR A 543 17.15 39.05 21.52
CA THR A 543 18.62 39.02 21.48
C THR A 543 19.17 38.44 20.18
N ALA A 544 18.33 37.71 19.42
CA ALA A 544 18.71 37.17 18.11
C ALA A 544 18.56 38.20 16.97
N GLY A 545 17.98 39.37 17.23
CA GLY A 545 17.80 40.44 16.25
C GLY A 545 16.56 40.28 15.36
N TYR A 546 16.52 41.06 14.28
CA TYR A 546 15.40 41.10 13.34
C TYR A 546 15.88 40.76 11.93
N LEU A 547 15.05 40.04 11.18
CA LEU A 547 15.23 39.76 9.77
C LEU A 547 14.36 40.73 8.96
N VAL A 548 15.00 41.55 8.13
CA VAL A 548 14.37 42.52 7.22
C VAL A 548 14.45 41.97 5.81
N GLU A 549 13.30 41.73 5.17
CA GLU A 549 13.23 41.07 3.86
C GLU A 549 12.37 41.84 2.88
N ALA A 550 12.64 41.71 1.58
CA ALA A 550 11.74 42.20 0.54
C ALA A 550 10.39 41.48 0.61
N THR A 551 9.28 42.22 0.55
CA THR A 551 7.94 41.61 0.54
C THR A 551 7.64 41.01 -0.84
N VAL A 552 7.21 39.75 -0.88
CA VAL A 552 6.69 39.13 -2.09
C VAL A 552 5.25 39.63 -2.32
N THR A 553 5.00 40.27 -3.47
CA THR A 553 3.72 40.95 -3.75
C THR A 553 2.82 40.26 -4.78
N ASP A 554 3.39 39.43 -5.65
CA ASP A 554 2.68 38.71 -6.71
C ASP A 554 2.30 37.30 -6.25
N VAL A 555 1.38 37.18 -5.28
CA VAL A 555 1.01 35.89 -4.67
C VAL A 555 -0.32 35.40 -5.23
N VAL A 556 -0.30 34.21 -5.83
CA VAL A 556 -1.50 33.49 -6.30
C VAL A 556 -1.97 32.48 -5.26
N ALA A 557 -1.02 31.72 -4.70
CA ALA A 557 -1.28 30.66 -3.73
C ALA A 557 -0.14 30.56 -2.71
N GLU A 558 -0.49 30.06 -1.53
CA GLU A 558 0.46 29.65 -0.49
C GLU A 558 0.52 28.12 -0.49
N VAL A 559 1.69 27.54 -0.37
CA VAL A 559 1.90 26.08 -0.36
C VAL A 559 2.84 25.72 0.79
N LEU A 560 2.44 24.74 1.60
CA LEU A 560 3.29 24.08 2.56
C LEU A 560 4.13 23.02 1.85
N VAL A 561 5.44 23.07 2.05
CA VAL A 561 6.37 22.05 1.56
C VAL A 561 7.21 21.57 2.73
N THR A 562 7.05 20.30 3.12
CA THR A 562 7.87 19.68 4.17
C THR A 562 8.64 18.52 3.59
N VAL A 563 9.94 18.43 3.88
CA VAL A 563 10.77 17.26 3.56
C VAL A 563 11.44 16.77 4.83
N ARG A 564 11.15 15.53 5.24
CA ARG A 564 11.64 14.98 6.51
C ARG A 564 12.14 13.55 6.38
N ARG A 565 13.12 13.19 7.20
CA ARG A 565 13.54 11.79 7.38
C ARG A 565 12.41 11.00 8.03
N ASP A 566 11.96 9.95 7.37
CA ASP A 566 10.88 9.08 7.83
C ASP A 566 11.37 7.60 7.88
N PRO A 567 12.30 7.24 8.78
CA PRO A 567 12.91 5.90 8.88
C PRO A 567 11.94 4.84 9.43
N PRO A 568 11.82 3.65 8.82
CA PRO A 568 12.76 3.09 7.83
C PRO A 568 12.40 3.38 6.37
N ILE A 569 11.34 4.15 6.10
CA ILE A 569 10.74 4.30 4.77
C ILE A 569 11.61 5.14 3.85
N GLY A 570 11.91 6.39 4.20
CA GLY A 570 12.64 7.27 3.28
C GLY A 570 12.50 8.74 3.63
N TRP A 571 12.86 9.60 2.69
CA TRP A 571 12.61 11.04 2.79
C TRP A 571 11.18 11.35 2.35
N LEU A 572 10.30 11.62 3.31
CA LEU A 572 8.91 11.95 3.05
C LEU A 572 8.80 13.42 2.62
N VAL A 573 8.25 13.64 1.44
CA VAL A 573 7.93 14.96 0.90
C VAL A 573 6.43 15.16 1.04
N SER A 574 6.02 16.17 1.78
CA SER A 574 4.62 16.52 2.00
C SER A 574 4.33 17.86 1.33
N LEU A 575 3.26 17.89 0.53
CA LEU A 575 2.79 19.07 -0.18
C LEU A 575 1.33 19.34 0.20
N GLY A 576 1.04 20.54 0.67
CA GLY A 576 -0.32 20.96 0.98
C GLY A 576 -0.50 22.43 0.63
N PHE A 577 -1.73 22.90 0.49
CA PHE A 577 -1.95 24.34 0.45
C PHE A 577 -1.53 24.97 1.78
N GLY A 578 -1.00 26.19 1.77
CA GLY A 578 -0.61 26.95 2.95
C GLY A 578 -1.74 27.82 3.49
N GLY A 579 -1.58 28.29 4.74
CA GLY A 579 -2.50 29.18 5.43
C GLY A 579 -3.14 28.54 6.68
N VAL A 580 -3.86 29.36 7.45
CA VAL A 580 -4.48 28.96 8.74
C VAL A 580 -5.49 27.81 8.63
N THR A 581 -5.94 27.49 7.41
CA THR A 581 -6.97 26.47 7.16
C THR A 581 -6.40 25.11 6.76
N THR A 582 -5.11 24.98 6.48
CA THR A 582 -4.50 23.74 5.97
C THR A 582 -4.68 22.56 6.93
N GLU A 583 -4.40 22.80 8.21
CA GLU A 583 -4.58 21.81 9.28
C GLU A 583 -6.05 21.38 9.44
N LEU A 584 -6.99 22.28 9.14
CA LEU A 584 -8.42 22.02 9.28
C LEU A 584 -8.94 21.08 8.18
N TRP A 585 -8.43 21.21 6.95
CA TRP A 585 -8.95 20.45 5.81
C TRP A 585 -8.20 19.14 5.56
N ASN A 586 -6.96 18.99 6.05
CA ASN A 586 -6.11 17.83 5.80
C ASN A 586 -5.94 17.55 4.29
N ASP A 587 -5.78 18.61 3.49
CA ASP A 587 -5.60 18.54 2.03
C ASP A 587 -4.09 18.52 1.71
N VAL A 588 -3.49 17.35 1.92
CA VAL A 588 -2.04 17.10 1.78
C VAL A 588 -1.82 15.87 0.92
N THR A 589 -0.75 15.89 0.13
CA THR A 589 -0.26 14.75 -0.65
C THR A 589 1.18 14.45 -0.28
N HIS A 590 1.59 13.20 -0.46
CA HIS A 590 2.89 12.70 0.00
C HIS A 590 3.64 11.94 -1.09
N LEU A 591 4.95 12.17 -1.17
CA LEU A 591 5.90 11.52 -2.07
C LEU A 591 7.13 11.05 -1.29
N LEU A 592 7.96 10.22 -1.92
CA LEU A 592 9.29 9.86 -1.41
C LEU A 592 10.38 10.45 -2.30
N ALA A 593 11.39 11.08 -1.70
CA ALA A 593 12.54 11.60 -2.43
C ALA A 593 13.50 10.46 -2.87
N PRO A 594 14.22 10.63 -4.01
CA PRO A 594 14.16 11.77 -4.93
C PRO A 594 12.87 11.82 -5.75
N VAL A 595 12.43 13.02 -6.09
CA VAL A 595 11.23 13.28 -6.91
C VAL A 595 11.61 14.03 -8.18
N THR A 596 10.83 13.85 -9.24
CA THR A 596 10.92 14.64 -10.47
C THR A 596 9.93 15.81 -10.46
N THR A 597 10.08 16.77 -11.37
CA THR A 597 9.09 17.83 -11.54
C THR A 597 7.72 17.29 -11.93
N ASP A 598 7.66 16.18 -12.65
CA ASP A 598 6.40 15.56 -13.08
C ASP A 598 5.72 14.84 -11.92
N ASP A 599 6.48 14.18 -11.04
CA ASP A 599 5.96 13.58 -9.80
C ASP A 599 5.28 14.64 -8.94
N VAL A 600 5.97 15.78 -8.73
CA VAL A 600 5.45 16.90 -7.93
C VAL A 600 4.20 17.51 -8.56
N LYS A 601 4.21 17.72 -9.89
CA LYS A 601 3.04 18.23 -10.62
C LYS A 601 1.87 17.25 -10.55
N ALA A 602 2.10 15.96 -10.67
CA ALA A 602 1.07 14.93 -10.56
C ALA A 602 0.46 14.92 -9.15
N ALA A 603 1.29 14.96 -8.11
CA ALA A 603 0.84 15.01 -6.72
C ALA A 603 0.02 16.28 -6.42
N LEU A 604 0.48 17.46 -6.86
CA LEU A 604 -0.27 18.71 -6.65
C LEU A 604 -1.66 18.70 -7.30
N ARG A 605 -1.84 17.98 -8.42
CA ARG A 605 -3.15 17.83 -9.07
C ARG A 605 -4.13 16.96 -8.29
N THR A 606 -3.66 16.12 -7.36
CA THR A 606 -4.54 15.27 -6.54
C THR A 606 -5.12 16.02 -5.34
N LEU A 607 -4.61 17.22 -5.03
CA LEU A 607 -5.15 18.06 -3.97
C LEU A 607 -6.55 18.55 -4.33
N ARG A 608 -7.48 18.57 -3.38
CA ARG A 608 -8.83 19.13 -3.62
C ARG A 608 -8.76 20.63 -3.95
N SER A 609 -7.74 21.29 -3.43
CA SER A 609 -7.41 22.70 -3.68
C SER A 609 -6.62 22.95 -4.97
N ALA A 610 -6.28 21.92 -5.76
CA ALA A 610 -5.56 22.07 -7.04
C ALA A 610 -6.14 23.15 -8.00
N PRO A 611 -7.47 23.37 -8.10
CA PRO A 611 -8.03 24.44 -8.91
C PRO A 611 -7.53 25.86 -8.56
N LEU A 612 -7.08 26.09 -7.33
CA LEU A 612 -6.48 27.37 -6.93
C LEU A 612 -5.07 27.58 -7.52
N LEU A 613 -4.34 26.49 -7.84
CA LEU A 613 -3.06 26.56 -8.55
C LEU A 613 -3.26 26.70 -10.06
N THR A 614 -4.26 26.02 -10.62
CA THR A 614 -4.47 25.92 -12.08
C THR A 614 -5.38 27.00 -12.66
N GLY A 615 -5.94 27.86 -11.81
CA GLY A 615 -6.82 28.97 -12.18
C GLY A 615 -8.29 28.67 -11.88
N PHE A 616 -8.91 29.52 -11.06
CA PHE A 616 -10.30 29.39 -10.63
C PHE A 616 -11.08 30.68 -10.87
N ARG A 617 -12.28 30.58 -11.46
CA ARG A 617 -13.20 31.71 -11.75
C ARG A 617 -12.52 32.90 -12.45
N GLY A 618 -11.71 32.63 -13.47
CA GLY A 618 -11.04 33.66 -14.26
C GLY A 618 -9.80 34.28 -13.62
N ARG A 619 -9.37 33.81 -12.43
CA ARG A 619 -8.05 34.15 -11.89
C ARG A 619 -6.95 33.45 -12.70
N PRO A 620 -5.80 34.11 -12.95
CA PRO A 620 -4.71 33.47 -13.67
C PRO A 620 -4.08 32.34 -12.82
N PRO A 621 -3.49 31.32 -13.45
CA PRO A 621 -2.84 30.23 -12.75
C PRO A 621 -1.55 30.68 -12.03
N ALA A 622 -1.15 29.90 -11.03
CA ALA A 622 0.15 30.00 -10.39
C ALA A 622 1.23 29.31 -11.23
N ASP A 623 2.49 29.69 -11.05
CA ASP A 623 3.64 29.02 -11.67
C ASP A 623 3.95 27.68 -10.96
N VAL A 624 3.15 26.66 -11.28
CA VAL A 624 3.31 25.31 -10.74
C VAL A 624 4.64 24.69 -11.16
N THR A 625 5.23 25.12 -12.28
CA THR A 625 6.54 24.61 -12.71
C THR A 625 7.64 25.13 -11.79
N ALA A 626 7.65 26.43 -11.47
CA ALA A 626 8.62 26.98 -10.52
C ALA A 626 8.48 26.36 -9.11
N LEU A 627 7.25 26.08 -8.66
CA LEU A 627 7.03 25.35 -7.41
C LEU A 627 7.62 23.94 -7.47
N ALA A 628 7.37 23.20 -8.56
CA ALA A 628 7.89 21.85 -8.73
C ALA A 628 9.43 21.82 -8.77
N GLU A 629 10.06 22.76 -9.49
CA GLU A 629 11.52 22.90 -9.51
C GLU A 629 12.09 23.24 -8.13
N LEU A 630 11.42 24.08 -7.36
CA LEU A 630 11.81 24.40 -5.98
C LEU A 630 11.78 23.14 -5.11
N VAL A 631 10.72 22.33 -5.19
CA VAL A 631 10.60 21.08 -4.43
C VAL A 631 11.71 20.10 -4.83
N VAL A 632 11.99 19.93 -6.12
CA VAL A 632 13.08 19.06 -6.60
C VAL A 632 14.43 19.50 -6.05
N ARG A 633 14.76 20.80 -6.14
CA ARG A 633 16.01 21.35 -5.57
C ARG A 633 16.11 21.14 -4.07
N LEU A 634 15.00 21.30 -3.35
CA LEU A 634 14.95 21.01 -1.93
C LEU A 634 15.22 19.53 -1.65
N THR A 635 14.58 18.62 -2.40
CA THR A 635 14.83 17.18 -2.23
C THR A 635 16.27 16.79 -2.52
N ASP A 636 16.87 17.35 -3.57
CA ASP A 636 18.27 17.09 -3.93
C ASP A 636 19.24 17.63 -2.87
N ALA A 637 18.90 18.75 -2.23
CA ALA A 637 19.70 19.35 -1.17
C ALA A 637 19.63 18.59 0.15
N VAL A 638 18.52 17.91 0.45
CA VAL A 638 18.38 17.17 1.71
C VAL A 638 18.97 15.76 1.64
N VAL A 639 18.86 15.07 0.48
CA VAL A 639 19.31 13.67 0.38
C VAL A 639 20.83 13.60 0.55
N GLY A 640 21.27 12.83 1.55
CA GLY A 640 22.69 12.67 1.88
C GLY A 640 23.31 13.81 2.70
N SER A 641 22.50 14.75 3.20
CA SER A 641 22.96 15.87 4.05
C SER A 641 22.80 15.61 5.56
N ASP A 642 23.23 16.58 6.39
CA ASP A 642 23.00 16.63 7.84
C ASP A 642 21.55 16.97 8.21
N LEU A 643 20.70 17.32 7.24
CA LEU A 643 19.32 17.73 7.47
C LEU A 643 18.49 16.56 7.98
N VAL A 644 17.54 16.84 8.87
CA VAL A 644 16.55 15.89 9.37
C VAL A 644 15.17 16.27 8.88
N GLU A 645 14.87 17.56 8.89
CA GLU A 645 13.59 18.11 8.47
C GLU A 645 13.77 19.53 7.94
N VAL A 646 13.10 19.83 6.84
CA VAL A 646 12.95 21.17 6.30
C VAL A 646 11.47 21.41 6.02
N GLU A 647 10.88 22.39 6.67
CA GLU A 647 9.51 22.84 6.42
C GLU A 647 9.54 24.27 5.89
N LEU A 648 8.92 24.48 4.73
CA LEU A 648 8.72 25.77 4.08
C LEU A 648 7.24 26.14 4.22
N ASN A 649 6.94 27.05 5.15
CA ASN A 649 5.57 27.35 5.57
C ASN A 649 5.33 28.87 5.70
N PRO A 650 4.91 29.56 4.63
CA PRO A 650 4.61 29.05 3.30
C PRO A 650 5.75 29.22 2.27
N VAL A 651 5.63 28.47 1.17
CA VAL A 651 6.12 28.84 -0.16
C VAL A 651 5.04 29.69 -0.84
N LEU A 652 5.37 30.92 -1.19
CA LEU A 652 4.47 31.81 -1.94
C LEU A 652 4.67 31.57 -3.43
N VAL A 653 3.60 31.18 -4.13
CA VAL A 653 3.61 30.89 -5.56
C VAL A 653 2.92 32.03 -6.28
N GLY A 654 3.65 32.70 -7.17
CA GLY A 654 3.18 33.79 -8.00
C GLY A 654 2.85 33.37 -9.42
N HIS A 655 2.66 34.35 -10.30
CA HIS A 655 2.49 34.07 -11.74
C HIS A 655 3.80 33.70 -12.42
N HIS A 656 4.94 34.12 -11.84
CA HIS A 656 6.28 33.95 -12.41
C HIS A 656 7.30 33.56 -11.33
N GLY A 657 7.02 32.49 -10.59
CA GLY A 657 7.96 31.93 -9.62
C GLY A 657 7.33 31.40 -8.34
N ALA A 658 8.14 30.73 -7.54
CA ALA A 658 7.82 30.28 -6.19
C ALA A 658 8.94 30.70 -5.24
N THR A 659 8.61 31.26 -4.09
CA THR A 659 9.58 31.77 -3.11
C THR A 659 9.24 31.29 -1.71
N ALA A 660 10.20 30.65 -1.05
CA ALA A 660 10.08 30.22 0.34
C ALA A 660 10.28 31.42 1.27
N VAL A 661 9.20 31.93 1.85
CA VAL A 661 9.26 33.12 2.71
C VAL A 661 9.44 32.78 4.18
N ASP A 662 9.21 31.53 4.57
CA ASP A 662 9.55 31.00 5.88
C ASP A 662 10.22 29.63 5.75
N ALA A 663 11.07 29.30 6.71
CA ALA A 663 11.82 28.05 6.73
C ALA A 663 12.12 27.62 8.17
N LEU A 664 11.58 26.47 8.55
CA LEU A 664 12.01 25.69 9.70
C LEU A 664 13.01 24.63 9.23
N MET A 665 14.16 24.52 9.89
CA MET A 665 15.20 23.58 9.49
C MET A 665 15.81 22.91 10.72
N ILE A 666 15.75 21.59 10.75
CA ILE A 666 16.33 20.75 11.80
C ILE A 666 17.48 19.96 11.20
N VAL A 667 18.62 19.97 11.88
CA VAL A 667 19.82 19.21 11.50
C VAL A 667 20.23 18.27 12.62
N GLU A 668 20.91 17.20 12.23
CA GLU A 668 21.57 16.28 13.15
C GLU A 668 22.89 16.90 13.65
N ASP A 669 23.17 16.74 14.95
CA ASP A 669 24.46 17.11 15.51
C ASP A 669 25.52 16.14 14.98
N LEU A 670 26.44 16.66 14.17
CA LEU A 670 27.61 15.92 13.74
C LEU A 670 28.45 15.58 14.97
N ARG A 671 28.58 14.29 15.30
CA ARG A 671 29.46 13.79 16.35
C ARG A 671 30.92 14.02 16.03
#